data_AF-A0A944G7P1-F1
#
_entry.id   AF-A0A944G7P1-F1
#
_cell.length_a   1.000
_cell.length_b   1.000
_cell.length_c   1.000
_cell.angle_alpha   90.00
_cell.angle_beta   90.00
_cell.angle_gamma   90.00
#
_symmetry.space_group_name_H-M   'P 1'
#
loop_
_entity.id
_entity.type
_entity.pdbx_description
1 polymer ?
#
loop_
_entity_poly.entity_id
_entity_poly.type
_entity_poly.pdbx_seq_one_letter_code
_entity_poly.pdbx_strand_id
1 'polypeptide(L)'
;MKKVFQGVALSALVFSGAIAAGHIMHVELLNGDVYSVDVDSVKQVVYTAKEDTAVVLDDPYANYESVRSFELNGDTFKMIKVEGGSFLMGAQSTDSLAANYDPDARANEGPVHSVTLSTFYMAQFETTCNLVRSVGITAGMGSEPDKPIRNIYRKDVLQFVQKLNEIMHETGQLDEDENFTFPTEAQWEYAARGGKYSHGYIYAGSNDYKEVAYCRDNSDHYSFTKVGSFAPNELGLYDMSGNCFEMCLDVWGNYSKERQVDPQSPAIVTDSTKFVMRGGSFYEPKYASRVTYRGGVDAFTECNSFTLRLALVKGDVENYEKPVVLDSMLLDTSYRAVVDSLMAIDPYANYKEVRTFELNGDTFNMIKVEGGSFLMGAQSSDPKSANYNPDARANEGPVHRVSLSTFYMAQFETTCNLVRSVGISAGMGSEPDKPIRNIYRKDVLLFVQRLNEIMHKNGQLDEDENFTFPTEAQWEYAARGGKYSHGYVYAGSDDYNEVAYCRDNSDRYSFTKVGSFAPNELGLYDMSGNCFEMCLDEWGNYSKKSQINPQNPAIVTDSTKFVMRGGSFYESKYASRVTYRGGVDAFTQCNSFTLRLALVKGKSVIDEDPLVNDTVDTSINDSLLAIDPYYYHKDVRTFDLNRDTFKMIKVEGGTFLMGAQSTDSLAANYDPDAKANEGPVHSVTLSTFYMAQFETTCNLVRSVGITAGMGSESDMPIRNIYKKDILQFVQKLNEIMHANGQLGENEKFTLPTEAQWEYAARGGKYSHGYIYAGSNDYNEVAYCRENSDHYSFTSVGSFAPNELGLYDMSGNCFEMCLDEWGDYSEESQIDPQGPAVVTDSKKMVMRGGSFYEPKYATRVTYRGGADVSTECNSFTLRLCLVHVK
;
A
#
# COMPACT_ATOMS: atom_id res chain seq x y z
N MET A 1 -30.53 40.32 -30.34
CA MET A 1 -31.50 40.52 -29.24
C MET A 1 -32.85 39.79 -29.39
N LYS A 2 -33.17 39.04 -30.47
CA LYS A 2 -34.47 38.32 -30.59
C LYS A 2 -34.36 36.79 -30.72
N LYS A 3 -33.22 36.19 -30.35
CA LYS A 3 -32.99 34.73 -30.43
C LYS A 3 -32.40 34.09 -29.16
N VAL A 4 -32.40 34.80 -28.02
CA VAL A 4 -31.73 34.32 -26.78
C VAL A 4 -32.70 33.75 -25.74
N PHE A 5 -34.02 33.69 -26.00
CA PHE A 5 -34.95 33.18 -24.99
C PHE A 5 -36.00 32.23 -25.58
N GLN A 6 -35.66 30.94 -25.56
CA GLN A 6 -36.62 29.87 -25.33
C GLN A 6 -36.04 29.01 -24.20
N GLY A 7 -36.57 29.14 -22.98
CA GLY A 7 -36.21 28.18 -21.94
C GLY A 7 -36.40 28.49 -20.46
N VAL A 8 -36.88 29.66 -20.00
CA VAL A 8 -37.37 29.79 -18.59
C VAL A 8 -38.53 30.80 -18.52
N ALA A 9 -39.54 30.46 -17.71
CA ALA A 9 -40.77 31.22 -17.50
C ALA A 9 -40.51 32.65 -16.99
N LEU A 10 -41.27 33.60 -17.55
CA LEU A 10 -41.38 34.97 -17.05
C LEU A 10 -41.93 34.98 -15.61
N SER A 11 -41.22 35.65 -14.70
CA SER A 11 -41.87 36.58 -13.78
C SER A 11 -40.91 37.68 -13.32
N ALA A 12 -41.25 38.92 -13.71
CA ALA A 12 -40.83 40.21 -13.16
C ALA A 12 -39.42 40.76 -13.47
N LEU A 13 -39.29 41.46 -14.61
CA LEU A 13 -38.47 42.68 -14.74
C LEU A 13 -38.95 43.46 -15.98
N VAL A 14 -39.34 44.73 -15.78
CA VAL A 14 -39.74 45.66 -16.85
C VAL A 14 -38.56 46.62 -17.08
N PHE A 15 -38.00 46.63 -18.29
CA PHE A 15 -37.00 47.62 -18.70
C PHE A 15 -37.69 48.79 -19.42
N SER A 16 -37.65 50.00 -18.84
CA SER A 16 -37.99 51.23 -19.55
C SER A 16 -36.72 52.05 -19.84
N GLY A 17 -36.11 51.80 -21.00
CA GLY A 17 -35.25 52.74 -21.74
C GLY A 17 -33.88 53.11 -21.11
N ALA A 18 -32.79 52.61 -21.69
CA ALA A 18 -31.44 53.13 -21.43
C ALA A 18 -31.03 54.15 -22.52
N ILE A 19 -30.70 55.37 -22.10
CA ILE A 19 -29.98 56.35 -22.92
C ILE A 19 -28.49 56.20 -22.59
N ALA A 20 -27.68 55.84 -23.59
CA ALA A 20 -26.24 55.70 -23.42
C ALA A 20 -25.53 57.05 -23.56
N ALA A 21 -24.85 57.49 -22.50
CA ALA A 21 -23.77 58.48 -22.58
C ALA A 21 -22.79 58.31 -21.40
N GLY A 22 -21.69 57.56 -21.62
CA GLY A 22 -20.46 57.60 -20.82
C GLY A 22 -20.45 56.83 -19.49
N HIS A 23 -19.65 55.75 -19.45
CA HIS A 23 -18.99 54.99 -18.35
C HIS A 23 -19.67 54.80 -16.96
N ILE A 24 -20.90 55.26 -16.73
CA ILE A 24 -21.65 55.02 -15.49
C ILE A 24 -23.05 54.52 -15.87
N MET A 25 -23.47 53.40 -15.28
CA MET A 25 -24.81 52.83 -15.48
C MET A 25 -25.68 53.10 -14.24
N HIS A 26 -26.91 53.56 -14.46
CA HIS A 26 -27.88 53.77 -13.38
C HIS A 26 -28.90 52.63 -13.34
N VAL A 27 -29.10 52.04 -12.17
CA VAL A 27 -30.07 50.95 -11.94
C VAL A 27 -31.03 51.37 -10.83
N GLU A 28 -32.32 51.27 -11.11
CA GLU A 28 -33.40 51.60 -10.18
C GLU A 28 -34.17 50.33 -9.81
N LEU A 29 -34.32 50.08 -8.51
CA LEU A 29 -35.02 48.91 -7.97
C LEU A 29 -36.50 49.23 -7.69
N LEU A 30 -37.34 48.20 -7.59
CA LEU A 30 -38.80 48.35 -7.39
C LEU A 30 -39.20 49.03 -6.08
N ASN A 31 -38.28 49.23 -5.14
CA ASN A 31 -38.48 49.99 -3.91
C ASN A 31 -38.15 51.50 -4.05
N GLY A 32 -37.74 51.96 -5.24
CA GLY A 32 -37.49 53.37 -5.56
C GLY A 32 -36.06 53.86 -5.31
N ASP A 33 -35.14 52.96 -4.98
CA ASP A 33 -33.73 53.32 -4.79
C ASP A 33 -32.97 53.27 -6.12
N VAL A 34 -32.15 54.29 -6.37
CA VAL A 34 -31.35 54.45 -7.60
C VAL A 34 -29.86 54.39 -7.28
N TYR A 35 -29.14 53.51 -7.96
CA TYR A 35 -27.70 53.33 -7.80
C TYR A 35 -26.95 53.66 -9.09
N SER A 36 -25.70 54.12 -8.95
CA SER A 36 -24.82 54.49 -10.06
C SER A 36 -23.56 53.65 -9.97
N VAL A 37 -23.24 52.89 -11.02
CA VAL A 37 -22.13 51.94 -11.03
C VAL A 37 -21.14 52.29 -12.12
N ASP A 38 -19.87 52.45 -11.73
CA ASP A 38 -18.71 52.61 -12.60
C ASP A 38 -18.17 51.21 -12.97
N VAL A 39 -18.02 50.94 -14.26
CA VAL A 39 -17.92 49.56 -14.79
C VAL A 39 -16.49 49.01 -14.73
N ASP A 40 -15.48 49.86 -14.51
CA ASP A 40 -14.06 49.47 -14.64
C ASP A 40 -13.35 49.09 -13.33
N SER A 41 -14.01 49.08 -12.15
CA SER A 41 -13.32 48.92 -10.86
C SER A 41 -13.92 47.95 -9.83
N VAL A 42 -14.77 47.00 -10.21
CA VAL A 42 -15.35 46.04 -9.25
C VAL A 42 -14.54 44.73 -9.20
N LYS A 43 -13.67 44.57 -8.19
CA LYS A 43 -12.93 43.32 -7.91
C LYS A 43 -13.52 42.40 -6.83
N GLN A 44 -14.52 42.82 -6.05
CA GLN A 44 -15.32 41.96 -5.17
C GLN A 44 -16.40 42.80 -4.49
N VAL A 45 -17.63 42.30 -4.42
CA VAL A 45 -18.67 42.85 -3.53
C VAL A 45 -19.00 41.76 -2.51
N VAL A 46 -18.69 42.00 -1.24
CA VAL A 46 -19.06 41.14 -0.12
C VAL A 46 -20.46 41.52 0.36
N TYR A 47 -21.37 40.56 0.44
CA TYR A 47 -22.55 40.65 1.30
C TYR A 47 -22.63 39.43 2.21
N THR A 48 -22.74 39.69 3.51
CA THR A 48 -23.06 38.69 4.52
C THR A 48 -24.57 38.65 4.79
N ALA A 49 -25.08 37.41 4.88
CA ALA A 49 -26.19 36.91 5.69
C ALA A 49 -27.53 36.55 5.02
N LYS A 50 -27.79 35.23 5.15
CA LYS A 50 -29.04 34.48 5.38
C LYS A 50 -29.84 33.93 4.20
N GLU A 51 -29.89 32.59 4.25
CA GLU A 51 -30.90 31.63 3.77
C GLU A 51 -30.83 31.21 2.29
N ASP A 52 -30.32 30.00 2.12
CA ASP A 52 -30.71 28.94 1.17
C ASP A 52 -31.30 29.38 -0.17
N THR A 53 -30.42 29.71 -1.12
CA THR A 53 -30.53 29.26 -2.53
C THR A 53 -29.25 29.66 -3.27
N ALA A 54 -28.44 28.66 -3.66
CA ALA A 54 -27.30 28.90 -4.55
C ALA A 54 -27.82 29.10 -5.98
N VAL A 55 -27.75 30.33 -6.48
CA VAL A 55 -27.91 30.61 -7.92
C VAL A 55 -26.51 30.63 -8.53
N VAL A 56 -26.25 29.70 -9.44
CA VAL A 56 -25.03 29.65 -10.26
C VAL A 56 -25.02 30.89 -11.16
N LEU A 57 -24.02 31.75 -11.05
CA LEU A 57 -23.80 32.86 -11.99
C LEU A 57 -23.17 32.29 -13.27
N ASP A 58 -23.76 32.62 -14.43
CA ASP A 58 -23.24 32.24 -15.75
C ASP A 58 -21.79 32.75 -15.95
N ASP A 59 -20.95 31.82 -16.38
CA ASP A 59 -19.53 31.99 -16.69
C ASP A 59 -19.30 33.08 -17.77
N PRO A 60 -18.51 34.14 -17.49
CA PRO A 60 -18.22 35.20 -18.46
C PRO A 60 -17.45 34.73 -19.72
N TYR A 61 -17.00 33.47 -19.77
CA TYR A 61 -16.32 32.86 -20.92
C TYR A 61 -17.22 31.91 -21.74
N ALA A 62 -18.51 31.78 -21.42
CA ALA A 62 -19.44 30.88 -22.09
C ALA A 62 -19.80 31.34 -23.52
N ASN A 63 -18.88 31.13 -24.46
CA ASN A 63 -19.25 30.96 -25.86
C ASN A 63 -19.83 29.54 -26.00
N TYR A 64 -21.10 29.40 -26.34
CA TYR A 64 -21.78 28.08 -26.35
C TYR A 64 -21.15 27.04 -27.30
N GLU A 65 -20.30 27.44 -28.25
CA GLU A 65 -19.53 26.54 -29.11
C GLU A 65 -18.22 26.01 -28.47
N SER A 66 -17.77 26.60 -27.37
CA SER A 66 -16.51 26.23 -26.69
C SER A 66 -16.70 25.33 -25.47
N VAL A 67 -17.93 24.96 -25.10
CA VAL A 67 -18.22 24.09 -23.95
C VAL A 67 -19.18 22.98 -24.37
N ARG A 68 -18.82 21.72 -24.08
CA ARG A 68 -19.74 20.57 -24.17
C ARG A 68 -20.10 20.10 -22.78
N SER A 69 -21.39 19.96 -22.51
CA SER A 69 -21.91 19.43 -21.24
C SER A 69 -22.37 17.99 -21.43
N PHE A 70 -22.08 17.15 -20.45
CA PHE A 70 -22.49 15.75 -20.40
C PHE A 70 -23.27 15.50 -19.11
N GLU A 71 -24.27 14.64 -19.18
CA GLU A 71 -25.12 14.24 -18.06
C GLU A 71 -24.95 12.76 -17.75
N LEU A 72 -24.76 12.41 -16.47
CA LEU A 72 -24.64 11.03 -16.00
C LEU A 72 -25.39 10.88 -14.68
N ASN A 73 -26.48 10.09 -14.67
CA ASN A 73 -27.26 9.79 -13.46
C ASN A 73 -27.71 11.05 -12.67
N GLY A 74 -27.97 12.15 -13.37
CA GLY A 74 -28.39 13.43 -12.77
C GLY A 74 -27.25 14.40 -12.42
N ASP A 75 -25.99 13.97 -12.56
CA ASP A 75 -24.82 14.84 -12.47
C ASP A 75 -24.43 15.40 -13.82
N THR A 76 -23.81 16.58 -13.83
CA THR A 76 -23.30 17.19 -15.06
C THR A 76 -21.82 17.54 -14.96
N PHE A 77 -21.09 17.33 -16.04
CA PHE A 77 -19.70 17.80 -16.17
C PHE A 77 -19.47 18.43 -17.53
N LYS A 78 -18.47 19.32 -17.60
CA LYS A 78 -18.20 20.17 -18.77
C LYS A 78 -16.81 19.90 -19.35
N MET A 79 -16.75 19.85 -20.67
CA MET A 79 -15.53 19.77 -21.46
C MET A 79 -15.32 21.09 -22.21
N ILE A 80 -14.19 21.73 -21.98
CA ILE A 80 -13.80 23.01 -22.55
C ILE A 80 -13.00 22.75 -23.84
N LYS A 81 -13.37 23.42 -24.93
CA LYS A 81 -12.68 23.33 -26.21
C LYS A 81 -11.33 24.04 -26.13
N VAL A 82 -10.27 23.30 -26.37
CA VAL A 82 -8.91 23.82 -26.48
C VAL A 82 -8.55 23.88 -27.97
N GLU A 83 -8.55 25.09 -28.53
CA GLU A 83 -8.20 25.28 -29.94
C GLU A 83 -6.73 24.94 -30.20
N GLY A 84 -6.52 24.07 -31.18
CA GLY A 84 -5.19 23.61 -31.59
C GLY A 84 -4.27 24.75 -32.03
N GLY A 85 -2.96 24.55 -31.86
CA GLY A 85 -1.96 25.57 -32.10
C GLY A 85 -0.54 25.04 -31.91
N SER A 86 0.46 25.90 -32.11
CA SER A 86 1.86 25.57 -31.84
C SER A 86 2.38 26.37 -30.65
N PHE A 87 3.12 25.72 -29.76
CA PHE A 87 3.75 26.35 -28.60
C PHE A 87 5.15 25.78 -28.36
N LEU A 88 5.92 26.47 -27.51
CA LEU A 88 7.17 25.96 -26.97
C LEU A 88 6.85 25.23 -25.66
N MET A 89 7.12 23.94 -25.63
CA MET A 89 6.91 23.07 -24.47
C MET A 89 8.19 22.98 -23.64
N GLY A 90 8.04 22.89 -22.31
CA GLY A 90 9.13 22.80 -21.36
C GLY A 90 9.67 24.16 -20.88
N ALA A 91 10.72 24.12 -20.06
CA ALA A 91 11.38 25.29 -19.50
C ALA A 91 12.90 25.10 -19.40
N GLN A 92 13.62 26.20 -19.21
CA GLN A 92 15.07 26.20 -18.98
C GLN A 92 15.47 27.31 -18.00
N SER A 93 16.51 27.08 -17.21
CA SER A 93 16.98 28.00 -16.15
C SER A 93 18.33 28.66 -16.44
N THR A 94 18.90 28.45 -17.64
CA THR A 94 20.30 28.80 -17.95
C THR A 94 20.50 30.08 -18.77
N ASP A 95 19.54 30.45 -19.63
CA ASP A 95 19.62 31.62 -20.50
C ASP A 95 18.41 32.54 -20.26
N SER A 96 18.60 33.62 -19.50
CA SER A 96 17.52 34.56 -19.15
C SER A 96 16.94 35.34 -20.33
N LEU A 97 17.55 35.25 -21.51
CA LEU A 97 17.10 35.91 -22.74
C LEU A 97 16.42 34.93 -23.71
N ALA A 98 16.50 33.61 -23.47
CA ALA A 98 15.85 32.60 -24.29
C ALA A 98 14.39 32.37 -23.86
N ALA A 99 13.58 31.88 -24.81
CA ALA A 99 12.17 31.56 -24.56
C ALA A 99 12.01 30.47 -23.48
N ASN A 100 10.88 30.52 -22.77
CA ASN A 100 10.57 29.67 -21.62
C ASN A 100 11.68 29.63 -20.57
N TYR A 101 12.33 30.78 -20.34
CA TYR A 101 13.20 30.97 -19.19
C TYR A 101 12.38 30.97 -17.90
N ASP A 102 12.72 30.06 -17.00
CA ASP A 102 12.21 30.01 -15.64
C ASP A 102 13.39 29.69 -14.72
N PRO A 103 13.77 30.58 -13.80
CA PRO A 103 14.91 30.36 -12.90
C PRO A 103 14.72 29.14 -11.99
N ASP A 104 13.48 28.69 -11.75
CA ASP A 104 13.14 27.54 -10.93
C ASP A 104 13.00 26.25 -11.76
N ALA A 105 13.22 26.30 -13.09
CA ALA A 105 13.15 25.14 -13.96
C ALA A 105 14.22 24.10 -13.64
N ARG A 106 13.77 22.85 -13.48
CA ARG A 106 14.61 21.67 -13.28
C ARG A 106 15.12 21.13 -14.62
N ALA A 107 16.20 20.34 -14.57
CA ALA A 107 16.84 19.78 -15.76
C ALA A 107 15.90 18.92 -16.62
N ASN A 108 14.96 18.21 -16.00
CA ASN A 108 13.99 17.33 -16.65
C ASN A 108 12.80 18.08 -17.28
N GLU A 109 12.66 19.39 -17.06
CA GLU A 109 11.67 20.26 -17.71
C GLU A 109 12.15 20.74 -19.10
N GLY A 110 13.40 20.47 -19.45
CA GLY A 110 13.97 20.75 -20.76
C GLY A 110 14.30 19.47 -21.56
N PRO A 111 14.75 19.63 -22.82
CA PRO A 111 14.88 20.89 -23.56
C PRO A 111 13.54 21.56 -23.92
N VAL A 112 13.58 22.89 -24.06
CA VAL A 112 12.48 23.65 -24.69
C VAL A 112 12.40 23.25 -26.17
N HIS A 113 11.23 22.80 -26.63
CA HIS A 113 11.02 22.29 -27.99
C HIS A 113 9.65 22.67 -28.54
N SER A 114 9.47 22.57 -29.86
CA SER A 114 8.23 23.00 -30.52
C SER A 114 7.23 21.86 -30.64
N VAL A 115 6.00 22.09 -30.19
CA VAL A 115 4.89 21.14 -30.30
C VAL A 115 3.71 21.81 -31.01
N THR A 116 3.09 21.11 -31.95
CA THR A 116 1.84 21.49 -32.62
C THR A 116 0.74 20.52 -32.21
N LEU A 117 -0.41 21.02 -31.72
CA LEU A 117 -1.56 20.21 -31.33
C LEU A 117 -2.78 20.50 -32.20
N SER A 118 -3.54 19.46 -32.52
CA SER A 118 -4.89 19.53 -33.06
C SER A 118 -5.87 20.05 -31.99
N THR A 119 -7.08 20.44 -32.40
CA THR A 119 -8.12 20.85 -31.44
C THR A 119 -8.63 19.64 -30.66
N PHE A 120 -8.78 19.79 -29.34
CA PHE A 120 -9.31 18.77 -28.44
C PHE A 120 -10.22 19.44 -27.41
N TYR A 121 -10.88 18.64 -26.56
CA TYR A 121 -11.58 19.16 -25.39
C TYR A 121 -10.95 18.63 -24.11
N MET A 122 -10.97 19.42 -23.03
CA MET A 122 -10.44 19.07 -21.72
C MET A 122 -11.46 19.40 -20.63
N ALA A 123 -11.60 18.53 -19.63
CA ALA A 123 -12.56 18.72 -18.55
C ALA A 123 -12.28 20.02 -17.79
N GLN A 124 -13.35 20.75 -17.45
CA GLN A 124 -13.29 22.03 -16.73
C GLN A 124 -12.59 21.90 -15.36
N PHE A 125 -12.82 20.78 -14.69
CA PHE A 125 -12.29 20.45 -13.36
C PHE A 125 -11.52 19.13 -13.39
N GLU A 126 -10.73 18.90 -12.35
CA GLU A 126 -10.29 17.56 -11.97
C GLU A 126 -11.51 16.64 -11.82
N THR A 127 -11.32 15.34 -12.04
CA THR A 127 -12.42 14.36 -11.93
C THR A 127 -12.84 14.23 -10.48
N THR A 128 -14.12 14.47 -10.22
CA THR A 128 -14.66 14.51 -8.86
C THR A 128 -15.06 13.13 -8.35
N CYS A 129 -15.12 12.98 -7.03
CA CYS A 129 -15.61 11.76 -6.40
C CYS A 129 -17.04 11.40 -6.82
N ASN A 130 -17.87 12.42 -7.07
CA ASN A 130 -19.25 12.22 -7.52
C ASN A 130 -19.32 11.61 -8.93
N LEU A 131 -18.51 12.13 -9.88
CA LEU A 131 -18.54 11.67 -11.28
C LEU A 131 -18.18 10.18 -11.41
N VAL A 132 -17.18 9.71 -10.65
CA VAL A 132 -16.78 8.29 -10.68
C VAL A 132 -17.80 7.38 -9.96
N ARG A 133 -18.46 7.87 -8.90
CA ARG A 133 -19.58 7.12 -8.28
C ARG A 133 -20.74 6.94 -9.25
N SER A 134 -20.99 7.95 -10.08
CA SER A 134 -22.07 7.92 -11.06
C SER A 134 -21.85 6.90 -12.18
N VAL A 135 -20.63 6.35 -12.37
CA VAL A 135 -20.40 5.15 -13.21
C VAL A 135 -20.38 3.82 -12.44
N GLY A 136 -20.66 3.84 -11.13
CA GLY A 136 -20.75 2.65 -10.28
C GLY A 136 -19.43 2.18 -9.64
N ILE A 137 -18.43 3.05 -9.51
CA ILE A 137 -17.16 2.74 -8.81
C ILE A 137 -17.16 3.45 -7.44
N THR A 138 -17.02 2.69 -6.35
CA THR A 138 -17.18 3.22 -4.97
C THR A 138 -16.05 2.86 -4.01
N ALA A 139 -15.14 1.97 -4.36
CA ALA A 139 -14.04 1.53 -3.48
C ALA A 139 -12.83 2.48 -3.56
N GLY A 140 -12.12 2.69 -2.43
CA GLY A 140 -10.87 3.46 -2.36
C GLY A 140 -11.00 4.98 -2.44
N MET A 141 -12.17 5.53 -2.80
CA MET A 141 -12.33 6.96 -3.07
C MET A 141 -12.69 7.81 -1.84
N GLY A 142 -12.28 9.09 -1.83
CA GLY A 142 -12.71 10.07 -0.81
C GLY A 142 -14.23 10.20 -0.70
N SER A 143 -14.76 10.56 0.48
CA SER A 143 -16.21 10.63 0.76
C SER A 143 -16.89 11.91 0.22
N GLU A 144 -16.14 12.98 -0.04
CA GLU A 144 -16.66 14.29 -0.40
C GLU A 144 -16.92 14.42 -1.92
N PRO A 145 -18.17 14.67 -2.38
CA PRO A 145 -18.56 14.55 -3.79
C PRO A 145 -17.85 15.55 -4.72
N ASP A 146 -17.64 16.78 -4.26
CA ASP A 146 -17.08 17.88 -5.08
C ASP A 146 -15.55 17.98 -4.99
N LYS A 147 -14.89 17.04 -4.30
CA LYS A 147 -13.43 16.95 -4.24
C LYS A 147 -12.90 16.04 -5.34
N PRO A 148 -11.67 16.28 -5.81
CA PRO A 148 -11.01 15.39 -6.76
C PRO A 148 -10.92 13.96 -6.19
N ILE A 149 -10.93 12.98 -7.08
CA ILE A 149 -10.69 11.59 -6.69
C ILE A 149 -9.28 11.42 -6.14
N ARG A 150 -9.14 10.50 -5.18
CA ARG A 150 -7.89 10.14 -4.51
C ARG A 150 -7.88 8.65 -4.19
N ASN A 151 -6.70 8.10 -3.93
CA ASN A 151 -6.51 6.71 -3.47
C ASN A 151 -7.14 5.67 -4.41
N ILE A 152 -7.02 5.92 -5.72
CA ILE A 152 -7.56 5.06 -6.77
C ILE A 152 -6.41 4.46 -7.58
N TYR A 153 -6.46 3.14 -7.82
CA TYR A 153 -5.44 2.48 -8.65
C TYR A 153 -5.66 2.81 -10.12
N ARG A 154 -4.58 2.90 -10.90
CA ARG A 154 -4.64 3.12 -12.36
C ARG A 154 -5.59 2.15 -13.07
N LYS A 155 -5.68 0.88 -12.64
CA LYS A 155 -6.62 -0.12 -13.19
C LYS A 155 -8.09 0.31 -13.02
N ASP A 156 -8.44 0.86 -11.86
CA ASP A 156 -9.81 1.29 -11.55
C ASP A 156 -10.14 2.58 -12.30
N VAL A 157 -9.12 3.41 -12.52
CA VAL A 157 -9.22 4.59 -13.38
C VAL A 157 -9.45 4.22 -14.85
N LEU A 158 -8.75 3.22 -15.38
CA LEU A 158 -8.98 2.74 -16.75
C LEU A 158 -10.38 2.13 -16.90
N GLN A 159 -10.84 1.38 -15.91
CA GLN A 159 -12.22 0.88 -15.87
C GLN A 159 -13.24 2.03 -15.80
N PHE A 160 -12.96 3.10 -15.05
CA PHE A 160 -13.78 4.31 -15.02
C PHE A 160 -13.94 4.92 -16.43
N VAL A 161 -12.83 5.17 -17.13
CA VAL A 161 -12.86 5.78 -18.48
C VAL A 161 -13.56 4.85 -19.48
N GLN A 162 -13.32 3.55 -19.42
CA GLN A 162 -14.01 2.58 -20.27
C GLN A 162 -15.53 2.64 -20.06
N LYS A 163 -15.99 2.49 -18.81
CA LYS A 163 -17.43 2.52 -18.48
C LYS A 163 -18.07 3.86 -18.84
N LEU A 164 -17.35 4.97 -18.62
CA LEU A 164 -17.83 6.30 -19.01
C LEU A 164 -18.06 6.39 -20.51
N ASN A 165 -17.10 5.92 -21.33
CA ASN A 165 -17.27 5.88 -22.79
C ASN A 165 -18.45 5.00 -23.20
N GLU A 166 -18.56 3.78 -22.66
CA GLU A 166 -19.68 2.88 -22.92
C GLU A 166 -21.03 3.55 -22.65
N ILE A 167 -21.22 4.12 -21.45
CA ILE A 167 -22.46 4.80 -21.05
C ILE A 167 -22.74 6.01 -21.96
N MET A 168 -21.71 6.79 -22.30
CA MET A 168 -21.88 8.02 -23.07
C MET A 168 -22.20 7.76 -24.54
N HIS A 169 -21.68 6.66 -25.11
CA HIS A 169 -22.10 6.14 -26.42
C HIS A 169 -23.51 5.56 -26.37
N GLU A 170 -23.84 4.75 -25.36
CA GLU A 170 -25.19 4.18 -25.18
C GLU A 170 -26.27 5.24 -25.01
N THR A 171 -25.97 6.33 -24.31
CA THR A 171 -26.88 7.46 -24.12
C THR A 171 -26.89 8.44 -25.30
N GLY A 172 -26.04 8.23 -26.32
CA GLY A 172 -25.95 9.08 -27.51
C GLY A 172 -25.38 10.48 -27.25
N GLN A 173 -24.60 10.65 -26.17
CA GLN A 173 -23.96 11.92 -25.83
C GLN A 173 -22.56 12.08 -26.46
N LEU A 174 -21.96 10.99 -26.94
CA LEU A 174 -20.76 10.97 -27.78
C LEU A 174 -21.10 10.62 -29.23
N ASP A 175 -20.39 11.25 -30.17
CA ASP A 175 -20.38 10.80 -31.56
C ASP A 175 -19.64 9.45 -31.70
N GLU A 176 -19.93 8.65 -32.73
CA GLU A 176 -19.31 7.33 -32.94
C GLU A 176 -17.76 7.35 -32.93
N ASP A 177 -17.14 8.47 -33.33
CA ASP A 177 -15.69 8.64 -33.41
C ASP A 177 -15.08 9.31 -32.16
N GLU A 178 -15.86 9.58 -31.11
CA GLU A 178 -15.43 10.34 -29.95
C GLU A 178 -15.22 9.48 -28.70
N ASN A 179 -14.13 9.73 -27.98
CA ASN A 179 -13.83 9.00 -26.74
C ASN A 179 -13.16 9.90 -25.70
N PHE A 180 -13.56 9.71 -24.44
CA PHE A 180 -12.84 10.21 -23.27
C PHE A 180 -11.53 9.45 -23.07
N THR A 181 -10.49 10.17 -22.70
CA THR A 181 -9.13 9.66 -22.42
C THR A 181 -8.43 10.56 -21.39
N PHE A 182 -7.20 10.25 -21.01
CA PHE A 182 -6.34 11.20 -20.30
C PHE A 182 -5.69 12.17 -21.30
N PRO A 183 -5.36 13.39 -20.90
CA PRO A 183 -4.57 14.26 -21.76
C PRO A 183 -3.17 13.67 -21.96
N THR A 184 -2.63 13.84 -23.17
CA THR A 184 -1.18 13.78 -23.34
C THR A 184 -0.53 14.90 -22.55
N GLU A 185 0.73 14.73 -22.17
CA GLU A 185 1.52 15.73 -21.47
C GLU A 185 1.56 17.06 -22.25
N ALA A 186 1.66 16.97 -23.58
CA ALA A 186 1.62 18.13 -24.45
C ALA A 186 0.26 18.83 -24.42
N GLN A 187 -0.85 18.08 -24.49
CA GLN A 187 -2.20 18.63 -24.34
C GLN A 187 -2.39 19.30 -22.98
N TRP A 188 -1.90 18.66 -21.92
CA TRP A 188 -1.96 19.19 -20.56
C TRP A 188 -1.20 20.51 -20.44
N GLU A 189 0.07 20.57 -20.87
CA GLU A 189 0.87 21.80 -20.73
C GLU A 189 0.33 22.94 -21.60
N TYR A 190 -0.09 22.64 -22.84
CA TYR A 190 -0.68 23.63 -23.72
C TYR A 190 -1.96 24.22 -23.12
N ALA A 191 -2.83 23.37 -22.56
CA ALA A 191 -4.05 23.80 -21.91
C ALA A 191 -3.77 24.58 -20.61
N ALA A 192 -2.85 24.11 -19.76
CA ALA A 192 -2.47 24.77 -18.51
C ALA A 192 -1.93 26.19 -18.75
N ARG A 193 -1.17 26.38 -19.84
CA ARG A 193 -0.65 27.69 -20.26
C ARG A 193 -1.72 28.66 -20.78
N GLY A 194 -2.95 28.20 -21.04
CA GLY A 194 -4.03 29.01 -21.62
C GLY A 194 -4.19 28.83 -23.14
N GLY A 195 -3.53 27.83 -23.73
CA GLY A 195 -3.60 27.52 -25.17
C GLY A 195 -3.20 28.71 -26.04
N LYS A 196 -3.97 28.99 -27.09
CA LYS A 196 -3.74 30.16 -27.96
C LYS A 196 -3.95 31.51 -27.27
N TYR A 197 -4.55 31.52 -26.08
CA TYR A 197 -4.79 32.72 -25.27
C TYR A 197 -3.75 32.90 -24.16
N SER A 198 -2.71 32.06 -24.13
CA SER A 198 -1.65 32.08 -23.13
C SER A 198 -1.03 33.46 -22.95
N HIS A 199 -1.04 33.98 -21.72
CA HIS A 199 -0.26 35.16 -21.34
C HIS A 199 1.17 34.83 -20.88
N GLY A 200 1.55 33.55 -20.85
CA GLY A 200 2.89 33.12 -20.42
C GLY A 200 3.09 33.18 -18.90
N TYR A 201 2.02 32.96 -18.14
CA TYR A 201 2.08 32.89 -16.69
C TYR A 201 2.83 31.65 -16.18
N ILE A 202 3.41 31.77 -14.99
CA ILE A 202 4.14 30.70 -14.31
C ILE A 202 3.17 29.62 -13.79
N TYR A 203 2.02 30.05 -13.25
CA TYR A 203 0.90 29.19 -12.85
C TYR A 203 -0.25 29.39 -13.82
N ALA A 204 -1.14 28.42 -13.92
CA ALA A 204 -2.25 28.47 -14.86
C ALA A 204 -3.19 29.63 -14.52
N GLY A 205 -3.15 30.71 -15.31
CA GLY A 205 -4.00 31.90 -15.14
C GLY A 205 -3.39 33.07 -14.36
N SER A 206 -2.29 32.91 -13.61
CA SER A 206 -1.64 34.01 -12.87
C SER A 206 -0.17 33.74 -12.54
N ASN A 207 0.60 34.80 -12.28
CA ASN A 207 1.93 34.69 -11.67
C ASN A 207 1.87 34.65 -10.13
N ASP A 208 0.72 34.95 -9.52
CA ASP A 208 0.49 34.77 -8.09
C ASP A 208 -0.21 33.44 -7.84
N TYR A 209 0.52 32.46 -7.30
CA TYR A 209 -0.01 31.14 -6.98
C TYR A 209 -1.21 31.21 -6.03
N LYS A 210 -1.35 32.26 -5.21
CA LYS A 210 -2.47 32.38 -4.27
C LYS A 210 -3.82 32.60 -4.96
N GLU A 211 -3.81 33.08 -6.20
CA GLU A 211 -5.03 33.35 -6.97
C GLU A 211 -5.54 32.09 -7.68
N VAL A 212 -4.62 31.20 -8.07
CA VAL A 212 -4.91 30.11 -9.03
C VAL A 212 -4.50 28.72 -8.53
N ALA A 213 -3.84 28.60 -7.38
CA ALA A 213 -3.32 27.33 -6.91
C ALA A 213 -3.55 27.03 -5.42
N TYR A 214 -3.94 25.79 -5.15
CA TYR A 214 -3.99 25.22 -3.81
C TYR A 214 -2.77 24.31 -3.58
N CYS A 215 -1.75 24.79 -2.88
CA CYS A 215 -0.47 24.10 -2.70
C CYS A 215 -0.03 24.16 -1.24
N ARG A 216 1.09 23.53 -0.89
CA ARG A 216 1.60 23.50 0.50
C ARG A 216 1.72 24.89 1.11
N ASP A 217 2.02 25.91 0.31
CA ASP A 217 2.22 27.26 0.83
C ASP A 217 0.91 28.00 1.22
N ASN A 218 -0.26 27.47 0.85
CA ASN A 218 -1.57 28.03 1.21
C ASN A 218 -2.66 26.98 1.52
N SER A 219 -2.28 25.72 1.71
CA SER A 219 -3.16 24.62 2.11
C SER A 219 -3.14 24.41 3.62
N ASP A 220 -4.06 23.58 4.11
CA ASP A 220 -4.04 23.09 5.48
C ASP A 220 -3.03 21.95 5.68
N HIS A 221 -2.38 21.49 4.61
CA HIS A 221 -1.49 20.31 4.55
C HIS A 221 -2.15 18.95 4.78
N TYR A 222 -3.47 18.89 4.96
CA TYR A 222 -4.18 17.67 5.35
C TYR A 222 -5.18 17.17 4.30
N SER A 223 -5.71 18.04 3.43
CA SER A 223 -6.72 17.64 2.45
C SER A 223 -6.65 18.44 1.15
N PHE A 224 -7.27 17.87 0.11
CA PHE A 224 -7.67 18.58 -1.10
C PHE A 224 -8.77 19.60 -0.81
N THR A 225 -8.92 20.62 -1.66
CA THR A 225 -10.08 21.50 -1.65
C THR A 225 -11.12 21.06 -2.69
N LYS A 226 -12.33 21.63 -2.59
CA LYS A 226 -13.37 21.48 -3.61
C LYS A 226 -12.85 22.02 -4.95
N VAL A 227 -13.10 21.29 -6.05
CA VAL A 227 -12.70 21.75 -7.39
C VAL A 227 -13.33 23.11 -7.70
N GLY A 228 -12.60 23.98 -8.39
CA GLY A 228 -13.03 25.33 -8.71
C GLY A 228 -12.98 26.32 -7.54
N SER A 229 -12.26 26.02 -6.47
CA SER A 229 -12.06 26.95 -5.35
C SER A 229 -11.13 28.13 -5.70
N PHE A 230 -10.29 27.96 -6.71
CA PHE A 230 -9.32 28.96 -7.19
C PHE A 230 -9.72 29.50 -8.57
N ALA A 231 -9.14 30.61 -9.01
CA ALA A 231 -9.48 31.21 -10.29
C ALA A 231 -9.05 30.29 -11.46
N PRO A 232 -9.82 30.25 -12.57
CA PRO A 232 -9.44 29.47 -13.74
C PRO A 232 -8.35 30.18 -14.55
N ASN A 233 -7.72 29.44 -15.47
CA ASN A 233 -6.86 30.04 -16.49
C ASN A 233 -7.67 30.67 -17.64
N GLU A 234 -6.97 31.15 -18.66
CA GLU A 234 -7.53 31.87 -19.81
C GLU A 234 -8.56 31.06 -20.63
N LEU A 235 -8.60 29.74 -20.46
CA LEU A 235 -9.54 28.86 -21.14
C LEU A 235 -10.79 28.57 -20.28
N GLY A 236 -10.80 28.94 -19.00
CA GLY A 236 -11.84 28.50 -18.06
C GLY A 236 -11.56 27.13 -17.44
N LEU A 237 -10.31 26.66 -17.47
CA LEU A 237 -9.88 25.44 -16.78
C LEU A 237 -9.42 25.79 -15.35
N TYR A 238 -9.97 25.09 -14.37
CA TYR A 238 -9.70 25.28 -12.95
C TYR A 238 -8.69 24.27 -12.44
N ASP A 239 -7.98 24.60 -11.35
CA ASP A 239 -7.12 23.68 -10.61
C ASP A 239 -5.97 23.07 -11.44
N MET A 240 -5.63 23.67 -12.59
CA MET A 240 -4.47 23.26 -13.41
C MET A 240 -3.12 23.52 -12.71
N SER A 241 -3.14 24.27 -11.60
CA SER A 241 -2.01 24.51 -10.69
C SER A 241 -2.48 24.20 -9.27
N GLY A 242 -1.90 23.23 -8.59
CA GLY A 242 -2.25 22.83 -7.22
C GLY A 242 -3.46 21.87 -7.16
N ASN A 243 -4.04 21.75 -5.98
CA ASN A 243 -5.02 20.74 -5.57
C ASN A 243 -4.47 19.31 -5.67
N CYS A 244 -4.48 18.68 -6.84
CA CYS A 244 -3.85 17.39 -7.08
C CYS A 244 -2.93 17.42 -8.29
N PHE A 245 -1.93 16.56 -8.26
CA PHE A 245 -1.23 16.23 -9.48
C PHE A 245 -2.15 15.44 -10.42
N GLU A 246 -2.13 15.79 -11.70
CA GLU A 246 -2.93 15.16 -12.74
C GLU A 246 -2.06 14.23 -13.59
N MET A 247 -2.47 12.96 -13.68
CA MET A 247 -1.80 11.96 -14.50
C MET A 247 -2.04 12.20 -16.00
N CYS A 248 -1.00 12.13 -16.81
CA CYS A 248 -1.04 12.22 -18.27
C CYS A 248 -0.87 10.83 -18.91
N LEU A 249 -1.22 10.70 -20.20
CA LEU A 249 -0.98 9.47 -20.97
C LEU A 249 0.49 9.10 -21.09
N ASP A 250 1.37 10.10 -20.99
CA ASP A 250 2.75 9.95 -21.42
C ASP A 250 3.58 9.13 -20.44
N VAL A 251 4.37 8.20 -20.98
CA VAL A 251 5.44 7.52 -20.26
C VAL A 251 6.52 8.54 -19.92
N TRP A 252 6.94 8.52 -18.66
CA TRP A 252 7.99 9.38 -18.13
C TRP A 252 9.29 9.20 -18.92
N GLY A 253 9.82 10.30 -19.42
CA GLY A 253 11.04 10.33 -20.21
C GLY A 253 11.56 11.74 -20.43
N ASN A 254 12.77 11.81 -21.01
CA ASN A 254 13.40 13.07 -21.38
C ASN A 254 12.75 13.66 -22.64
N TYR A 255 12.63 14.98 -22.69
CA TYR A 255 12.14 15.65 -23.90
C TYR A 255 13.10 15.49 -25.07
N SER A 256 12.51 15.34 -26.26
CA SER A 256 13.22 15.48 -27.52
C SER A 256 13.44 16.95 -27.85
N LYS A 257 14.51 17.27 -28.57
CA LYS A 257 14.70 18.60 -29.17
C LYS A 257 13.90 18.77 -30.48
N GLU A 258 13.38 17.68 -31.01
CA GLU A 258 12.69 17.67 -32.29
C GLU A 258 11.30 18.29 -32.19
N ARG A 259 10.82 18.83 -33.32
CA ARG A 259 9.46 19.32 -33.43
C ARG A 259 8.50 18.15 -33.42
N GLN A 260 7.44 18.25 -32.62
CA GLN A 260 6.39 17.24 -32.50
C GLN A 260 5.04 17.77 -33.00
N VAL A 261 4.20 16.88 -33.54
CA VAL A 261 2.82 17.14 -33.93
C VAL A 261 1.95 16.07 -33.29
N ASP A 262 0.97 16.48 -32.48
CA ASP A 262 0.11 15.59 -31.69
C ASP A 262 0.87 14.39 -31.07
N PRO A 263 1.94 14.66 -30.28
CA PRO A 263 2.77 13.60 -29.73
C PRO A 263 1.92 12.62 -28.91
N GLN A 264 2.12 11.33 -29.19
CA GLN A 264 1.50 10.22 -28.47
C GLN A 264 2.59 9.42 -27.77
N SER A 265 2.25 8.79 -26.65
CA SER A 265 3.16 7.87 -25.97
C SER A 265 3.19 6.49 -26.62
N PRO A 266 4.29 5.73 -26.47
CA PRO A 266 4.36 4.35 -26.96
C PRO A 266 3.32 3.46 -26.27
N ALA A 267 2.76 2.51 -27.03
CA ALA A 267 1.66 1.63 -26.59
C ALA A 267 2.05 0.59 -25.52
N ILE A 268 3.34 0.44 -25.21
CA ILE A 268 3.85 -0.63 -24.33
C ILE A 268 4.02 -0.09 -22.91
N VAL A 269 3.17 -0.56 -22.01
CA VAL A 269 3.20 -0.27 -20.56
C VAL A 269 3.63 -1.55 -19.84
N THR A 270 4.61 -1.42 -18.94
CA THR A 270 5.13 -2.50 -18.09
C THR A 270 4.95 -2.11 -16.62
N ASP A 271 5.18 -3.04 -15.70
CA ASP A 271 5.06 -2.76 -14.25
C ASP A 271 6.07 -1.72 -13.73
N SER A 272 7.18 -1.52 -14.44
CA SER A 272 8.18 -0.47 -14.18
C SER A 272 7.91 0.84 -14.93
N THR A 273 6.82 0.94 -15.70
CA THR A 273 6.53 2.14 -16.49
C THR A 273 6.09 3.27 -15.56
N LYS A 274 6.85 4.36 -15.55
CA LYS A 274 6.45 5.61 -14.93
C LYS A 274 5.61 6.42 -15.90
N PHE A 275 4.56 7.07 -15.41
CA PHE A 275 3.75 8.03 -16.16
C PHE A 275 4.04 9.45 -15.71
N VAL A 276 3.87 10.39 -16.64
CA VAL A 276 3.99 11.81 -16.35
C VAL A 276 2.82 12.27 -15.47
N MET A 277 3.14 13.07 -14.47
CA MET A 277 2.17 13.83 -13.67
C MET A 277 2.50 15.33 -13.72
N ARG A 278 1.45 16.16 -13.70
CA ARG A 278 1.53 17.61 -13.88
C ARG A 278 0.65 18.37 -12.87
N GLY A 279 0.90 19.67 -12.68
CA GLY A 279 0.00 20.55 -11.94
C GLY A 279 0.33 20.78 -10.46
N GLY A 280 1.10 19.91 -9.79
CA GLY A 280 1.39 20.05 -8.36
C GLY A 280 0.21 19.64 -7.48
N SER A 281 0.37 19.59 -6.15
CA SER A 281 -0.72 19.22 -5.24
C SER A 281 -0.75 20.09 -4.00
N PHE A 282 -1.80 19.97 -3.19
CA PHE A 282 -1.93 20.63 -1.88
C PHE A 282 -0.77 20.31 -0.92
N TYR A 283 -0.06 19.20 -1.14
CA TYR A 283 1.07 18.75 -0.31
C TYR A 283 2.42 19.27 -0.83
N GLU A 284 2.52 19.65 -2.10
CA GLU A 284 3.77 20.12 -2.68
C GLU A 284 3.95 21.63 -2.55
N PRO A 285 5.19 22.12 -2.36
CA PRO A 285 5.48 23.55 -2.44
C PRO A 285 5.08 24.14 -3.79
N LYS A 286 4.75 25.44 -3.79
CA LYS A 286 4.25 26.20 -4.95
C LYS A 286 5.04 25.99 -6.24
N TYR A 287 6.36 25.79 -6.19
CA TYR A 287 7.15 25.60 -7.42
C TYR A 287 6.75 24.33 -8.19
N ALA A 288 6.11 23.34 -7.54
CA ALA A 288 5.60 22.13 -8.18
C ALA A 288 4.29 22.39 -8.93
N SER A 289 3.61 23.51 -8.64
CA SER A 289 2.37 23.93 -9.29
C SER A 289 2.59 24.74 -10.57
N ARG A 290 3.85 24.98 -10.97
CA ARG A 290 4.19 25.65 -12.23
C ARG A 290 3.72 24.82 -13.42
N VAL A 291 3.27 25.48 -14.48
CA VAL A 291 2.73 24.82 -15.68
C VAL A 291 3.76 23.94 -16.42
N THR A 292 5.05 24.12 -16.13
CA THR A 292 6.16 23.34 -16.71
C THR A 292 6.69 22.24 -15.81
N TYR A 293 6.32 22.26 -14.52
CA TYR A 293 6.78 21.24 -13.59
C TYR A 293 6.21 19.88 -14.00
N ARG A 294 7.08 18.87 -13.97
CA ARG A 294 6.75 17.50 -14.34
C ARG A 294 7.39 16.51 -13.39
N GLY A 295 6.64 15.50 -13.01
CA GLY A 295 7.09 14.38 -12.19
C GLY A 295 6.75 13.03 -12.83
N GLY A 296 7.45 11.98 -12.42
CA GLY A 296 7.17 10.61 -12.84
C GLY A 296 6.59 9.80 -11.67
N VAL A 297 5.49 9.09 -11.91
CA VAL A 297 4.85 8.19 -10.94
C VAL A 297 4.76 6.79 -11.51
N ASP A 298 5.07 5.75 -10.73
CA ASP A 298 4.96 4.36 -11.18
C ASP A 298 3.50 3.97 -11.44
N ALA A 299 3.28 3.12 -12.45
CA ALA A 299 1.96 2.70 -12.93
C ALA A 299 1.03 2.10 -11.85
N PHE A 300 1.59 1.67 -10.72
CA PHE A 300 0.89 0.93 -9.65
C PHE A 300 1.04 1.54 -8.25
N THR A 301 1.61 2.75 -8.13
CA THR A 301 1.78 3.42 -6.84
C THR A 301 0.46 4.01 -6.33
N GLU A 302 0.03 3.59 -5.14
CA GLU A 302 -0.98 4.31 -4.36
C GLU A 302 -0.39 5.63 -3.88
N CYS A 303 -1.06 6.75 -4.15
CA CYS A 303 -0.66 8.01 -3.56
C CYS A 303 -1.87 8.89 -3.28
N ASN A 304 -1.83 9.51 -2.10
CA ASN A 304 -2.87 10.38 -1.58
C ASN A 304 -2.86 11.79 -2.20
N SER A 305 -2.18 12.00 -3.35
CA SER A 305 -1.94 13.31 -3.97
C SER A 305 -2.15 13.36 -5.50
N PHE A 306 -2.65 12.28 -6.12
CA PHE A 306 -2.91 12.19 -7.57
C PHE A 306 -4.41 12.07 -7.89
N THR A 307 -4.82 12.73 -8.97
CA THR A 307 -6.16 12.64 -9.58
C THR A 307 -6.03 12.46 -11.10
N LEU A 308 -7.15 12.51 -11.82
CA LEU A 308 -7.19 12.56 -13.27
C LEU A 308 -8.02 13.74 -13.77
N ARG A 309 -7.69 14.21 -14.97
CA ARG A 309 -8.53 15.11 -15.76
C ARG A 309 -8.85 14.43 -17.09
N LEU A 310 -10.12 14.51 -17.52
CA LEU A 310 -10.53 13.93 -18.78
C LEU A 310 -10.15 14.84 -19.95
N ALA A 311 -9.73 14.23 -21.05
CA ALA A 311 -9.69 14.82 -22.38
C ALA A 311 -10.69 14.08 -23.29
N LEU A 312 -11.17 14.75 -24.33
CA LEU A 312 -12.06 14.18 -25.34
C LEU A 312 -11.48 14.43 -26.73
N VAL A 313 -11.34 13.36 -27.50
CA VAL A 313 -10.63 13.30 -28.79
C VAL A 313 -11.48 12.57 -29.84
N LYS A 314 -11.19 12.82 -31.13
CA LYS A 314 -11.81 12.13 -32.28
C LYS A 314 -10.85 11.11 -32.90
N GLY A 315 -11.29 9.87 -33.13
CA GLY A 315 -10.57 8.80 -33.83
C GLY A 315 -10.70 7.40 -33.19
N ASP A 316 -10.34 6.36 -33.96
CA ASP A 316 -10.31 4.97 -33.50
C ASP A 316 -9.30 4.77 -32.36
N VAL A 317 -9.81 4.34 -31.21
CA VAL A 317 -9.05 4.05 -29.98
C VAL A 317 -8.36 2.67 -30.06
N GLU A 318 -8.20 2.10 -31.26
CA GLU A 318 -7.59 0.76 -31.47
C GLU A 318 -6.15 0.65 -30.94
N ASN A 319 -5.45 1.76 -30.67
CA ASN A 319 -4.13 1.78 -30.03
C ASN A 319 -4.14 1.96 -28.49
N TYR A 320 -5.31 2.04 -27.86
CA TYR A 320 -5.46 2.03 -26.41
C TYR A 320 -6.23 0.76 -26.03
N GLU A 321 -5.59 -0.40 -26.20
CA GLU A 321 -6.25 -1.69 -26.07
C GLU A 321 -6.91 -1.86 -24.69
N LYS A 322 -8.21 -2.14 -24.78
CA LYS A 322 -9.09 -2.90 -23.88
C LYS A 322 -8.48 -3.31 -22.54
N PRO A 323 -9.10 -2.92 -21.41
CA PRO A 323 -8.67 -3.34 -20.09
C PRO A 323 -8.54 -4.86 -20.01
N VAL A 324 -7.37 -5.31 -19.59
CA VAL A 324 -7.21 -6.64 -19.02
C VAL A 324 -8.04 -6.65 -17.74
N VAL A 325 -9.31 -7.02 -17.88
CA VAL A 325 -10.16 -7.42 -16.76
C VAL A 325 -9.57 -8.73 -16.26
N LEU A 326 -8.69 -8.61 -15.25
CA LEU A 326 -8.46 -9.65 -14.26
C LEU A 326 -9.77 -9.79 -13.47
N ASP A 327 -10.76 -10.45 -14.07
CA ASP A 327 -11.82 -11.06 -13.30
C ASP A 327 -11.80 -12.57 -13.53
N SER A 328 -11.69 -13.23 -12.39
CA SER A 328 -11.65 -14.67 -12.23
C SER A 328 -12.95 -15.30 -12.73
N MET A 329 -12.83 -16.48 -13.36
CA MET A 329 -13.90 -17.41 -13.72
C MET A 329 -14.74 -17.06 -14.95
N LEU A 330 -14.31 -17.54 -16.12
CA LEU A 330 -15.02 -18.51 -17.00
C LEU A 330 -14.27 -18.63 -18.33
N LEU A 331 -13.61 -19.78 -18.53
CA LEU A 331 -12.80 -20.12 -19.71
C LEU A 331 -13.68 -20.63 -20.86
N ASP A 332 -13.43 -20.15 -22.09
CA ASP A 332 -13.54 -20.99 -23.30
C ASP A 332 -12.15 -21.18 -23.93
N THR A 333 -11.81 -22.45 -24.10
CA THR A 333 -10.52 -23.08 -24.45
C THR A 333 -9.93 -22.71 -25.82
N SER A 334 -10.64 -21.93 -26.64
CA SER A 334 -10.20 -21.61 -28.01
C SER A 334 -9.27 -20.39 -28.11
N TYR A 335 -9.24 -19.52 -27.09
CA TYR A 335 -8.42 -18.30 -27.09
C TYR A 335 -6.98 -18.54 -26.61
N ARG A 336 -6.75 -19.58 -25.79
CA ARG A 336 -5.43 -19.91 -25.20
C ARG A 336 -4.39 -20.26 -26.28
N ALA A 337 -4.79 -20.98 -27.33
CA ALA A 337 -3.90 -21.38 -28.41
C ALA A 337 -3.44 -20.22 -29.31
N VAL A 338 -4.22 -19.13 -29.39
CA VAL A 338 -3.91 -17.95 -30.22
C VAL A 338 -3.07 -16.95 -29.44
N VAL A 339 -3.35 -16.77 -28.14
CA VAL A 339 -2.53 -15.93 -27.23
C VAL A 339 -1.14 -16.54 -27.01
N ASP A 340 -1.03 -17.86 -26.85
CA ASP A 340 0.27 -18.54 -26.75
C ASP A 340 1.12 -18.40 -28.04
N SER A 341 0.48 -18.12 -29.18
CA SER A 341 1.15 -17.90 -30.47
C SER A 341 1.51 -16.43 -30.74
N LEU A 342 0.85 -15.47 -30.08
CA LEU A 342 1.08 -14.03 -30.26
C LEU A 342 1.95 -13.40 -29.14
N MET A 343 1.97 -14.00 -27.94
CA MET A 343 2.85 -13.63 -26.81
C MET A 343 4.32 -14.04 -27.00
N ALA A 344 4.70 -14.50 -28.20
CA ALA A 344 6.04 -15.03 -28.49
C ALA A 344 7.09 -13.96 -28.86
N ILE A 345 6.85 -12.67 -28.60
CA ILE A 345 7.85 -11.60 -28.85
C ILE A 345 7.94 -10.68 -27.62
N ASP A 346 8.60 -11.17 -26.57
CA ASP A 346 9.15 -10.34 -25.49
C ASP A 346 10.63 -10.02 -25.81
N PRO A 347 11.10 -8.75 -25.71
CA PRO A 347 12.49 -8.37 -25.98
C PRO A 347 13.50 -8.99 -24.99
N TYR A 348 13.03 -9.65 -23.93
CA TYR A 348 13.77 -10.46 -22.97
C TYR A 348 13.16 -11.87 -22.75
N ALA A 349 12.23 -12.34 -23.60
CA ALA A 349 11.45 -13.59 -23.43
C ALA A 349 12.28 -14.85 -23.46
N ASN A 350 13.50 -14.74 -23.96
CA ASN A 350 14.37 -15.89 -24.06
C ASN A 350 14.92 -16.32 -22.70
N TYR A 351 14.70 -15.55 -21.63
CA TYR A 351 15.51 -15.68 -20.43
C TYR A 351 14.72 -15.40 -19.16
N LYS A 352 14.06 -16.43 -18.61
CA LYS A 352 14.06 -16.80 -17.18
C LYS A 352 13.07 -17.94 -16.95
N GLU A 353 13.60 -19.14 -16.73
CA GLU A 353 12.83 -20.16 -16.03
C GLU A 353 12.72 -19.70 -14.57
N VAL A 354 11.51 -19.34 -14.14
CA VAL A 354 11.18 -19.03 -12.74
C VAL A 354 10.63 -20.30 -12.10
N ARG A 355 11.14 -20.65 -10.93
CA ARG A 355 10.55 -21.68 -10.08
C ARG A 355 9.89 -21.02 -8.87
N THR A 356 8.58 -21.12 -8.78
CA THR A 356 7.78 -20.57 -7.68
C THR A 356 7.56 -21.65 -6.64
N PHE A 357 7.75 -21.29 -5.38
CA PHE A 357 7.51 -22.15 -4.22
C PHE A 357 6.38 -21.53 -3.39
N GLU A 358 5.53 -22.38 -2.84
CA GLU A 358 4.40 -22.00 -2.00
C GLU A 358 4.64 -22.45 -0.55
N LEU A 359 4.41 -21.56 0.41
CA LEU A 359 4.49 -21.86 1.84
C LEU A 359 3.37 -21.15 2.58
N ASN A 360 2.44 -21.90 3.17
CA ASN A 360 1.31 -21.38 3.95
C ASN A 360 0.44 -20.32 3.24
N GLY A 361 0.27 -20.43 1.92
CA GLY A 361 -0.49 -19.47 1.12
C GLY A 361 0.32 -18.27 0.62
N ASP A 362 1.58 -18.13 1.04
CA ASP A 362 2.56 -17.21 0.45
C ASP A 362 3.34 -17.90 -0.67
N THR A 363 3.89 -17.09 -1.57
CA THR A 363 4.79 -17.58 -2.63
C THR A 363 6.10 -16.82 -2.68
N PHE A 364 7.16 -17.49 -3.08
CA PHE A 364 8.43 -16.86 -3.42
C PHE A 364 9.06 -17.48 -4.66
N ASN A 365 9.78 -16.65 -5.41
CA ASN A 365 10.32 -17.01 -6.71
C ASN A 365 11.83 -17.23 -6.66
N MET A 366 12.29 -18.29 -7.33
CA MET A 366 13.68 -18.58 -7.59
C MET A 366 13.95 -18.39 -9.09
N ILE A 367 14.89 -17.52 -9.41
CA ILE A 367 15.25 -17.15 -10.77
C ILE A 367 16.41 -18.01 -11.25
N LYS A 368 16.28 -18.67 -12.40
CA LYS A 368 17.39 -19.41 -13.03
C LYS A 368 18.49 -18.46 -13.49
N VAL A 369 19.68 -18.63 -12.93
CA VAL A 369 20.91 -17.97 -13.37
C VAL A 369 21.71 -18.95 -14.20
N GLU A 370 21.73 -18.76 -15.52
CA GLU A 370 22.52 -19.59 -16.42
C GLU A 370 24.01 -19.47 -16.13
N GLY A 371 24.69 -20.62 -16.04
CA GLY A 371 26.12 -20.67 -15.78
C GLY A 371 26.96 -20.01 -16.87
N GLY A 372 28.13 -19.50 -16.49
CA GLY A 372 29.06 -18.84 -17.39
C GLY A 372 30.36 -18.45 -16.70
N SER A 373 31.26 -17.80 -17.43
CA SER A 373 32.53 -17.30 -16.90
C SER A 373 32.55 -15.77 -16.86
N PHE A 374 33.03 -15.19 -15.77
CA PHE A 374 33.20 -13.74 -15.61
C PHE A 374 34.51 -13.39 -14.91
N LEU A 375 34.86 -12.11 -14.97
CA LEU A 375 35.93 -11.53 -14.15
C LEU A 375 35.31 -11.02 -12.85
N MET A 376 35.68 -11.65 -11.73
CA MET A 376 35.23 -11.29 -10.40
C MET A 376 36.18 -10.28 -9.76
N GLY A 377 35.63 -9.34 -9.02
CA GLY A 377 36.36 -8.27 -8.33
C GLY A 377 36.54 -6.99 -9.13
N ALA A 378 37.28 -6.03 -8.56
CA ALA A 378 37.58 -4.74 -9.15
C ALA A 378 39.01 -4.28 -8.81
N GLN A 379 39.51 -3.31 -9.57
CA GLN A 379 40.81 -2.68 -9.31
C GLN A 379 40.79 -1.18 -9.65
N SER A 380 41.57 -0.37 -8.94
CA SER A 380 41.63 1.09 -9.09
C SER A 380 42.96 1.61 -9.66
N SER A 381 43.89 0.71 -10.01
CA SER A 381 45.28 1.05 -10.37
C SER A 381 45.54 1.31 -11.85
N ASP A 382 44.82 0.63 -12.75
CA ASP A 382 45.01 0.75 -14.20
C ASP A 382 43.66 1.01 -14.91
N PRO A 383 43.39 2.25 -15.32
CA PRO A 383 42.16 2.63 -16.03
C PRO A 383 41.88 1.86 -17.33
N LYS A 384 42.87 1.15 -17.88
CA LYS A 384 42.75 0.38 -19.13
C LYS A 384 42.54 -1.12 -18.89
N SER A 385 42.70 -1.59 -17.67
CA SER A 385 42.50 -2.99 -17.31
C SER A 385 41.04 -3.28 -16.99
N ALA A 386 40.61 -4.53 -17.20
CA ALA A 386 39.24 -4.96 -16.93
C ALA A 386 38.83 -4.74 -15.46
N ASN A 387 37.52 -4.52 -15.26
CA ASN A 387 36.92 -4.18 -13.95
C ASN A 387 37.65 -3.02 -13.25
N TYR A 388 38.08 -2.02 -14.02
CA TYR A 388 38.56 -0.77 -13.45
C TYR A 388 37.40 -0.01 -12.80
N ASN A 389 37.58 0.35 -11.53
CA ASN A 389 36.70 1.28 -10.84
C ASN A 389 37.58 2.13 -9.90
N PRO A 390 37.56 3.48 -10.02
CA PRO A 390 38.39 4.34 -9.18
C PRO A 390 38.07 4.22 -7.68
N ASP A 391 36.85 3.80 -7.32
CA ASP A 391 36.39 3.60 -5.95
C ASP A 391 36.66 2.18 -5.43
N ALA A 392 37.30 1.31 -6.23
CA ALA A 392 37.62 -0.05 -5.82
C ALA A 392 38.63 -0.09 -4.67
N ARG A 393 38.29 -0.82 -3.62
CA ARG A 393 39.16 -1.09 -2.47
C ARG A 393 40.12 -2.24 -2.75
N ALA A 394 41.22 -2.29 -1.99
CA ALA A 394 42.25 -3.31 -2.16
C ALA A 394 41.74 -4.76 -2.00
N ASN A 395 40.73 -4.97 -1.16
CA ASN A 395 40.10 -6.28 -0.89
C ASN A 395 39.07 -6.71 -1.95
N GLU A 396 38.71 -5.83 -2.89
CA GLU A 396 37.91 -6.16 -4.07
C GLU A 396 38.77 -6.78 -5.18
N GLY A 397 40.10 -6.76 -5.03
CA GLY A 397 41.04 -7.37 -5.95
C GLY A 397 41.79 -8.57 -5.34
N PRO A 398 42.60 -9.27 -6.14
CA PRO A 398 42.79 -9.07 -7.57
C PRO A 398 41.57 -9.49 -8.42
N VAL A 399 41.40 -8.83 -9.57
CA VAL A 399 40.47 -9.27 -10.60
C VAL A 399 40.91 -10.65 -11.11
N HIS A 400 40.02 -11.64 -11.08
CA HIS A 400 40.33 -13.03 -11.45
C HIS A 400 39.14 -13.70 -12.15
N ARG A 401 39.41 -14.78 -12.89
CA ARG A 401 38.39 -15.48 -13.68
C ARG A 401 37.66 -16.52 -12.83
N VAL A 402 36.33 -16.46 -12.81
CA VAL A 402 35.47 -17.46 -12.17
C VAL A 402 34.51 -18.03 -13.20
N SER A 403 34.24 -19.34 -13.14
CA SER A 403 33.23 -20.02 -13.95
C SER A 403 32.21 -20.70 -13.04
N LEU A 404 30.93 -20.51 -13.30
CA LEU A 404 29.83 -21.07 -12.52
C LEU A 404 28.96 -21.98 -13.38
N SER A 405 28.48 -23.07 -12.80
CA SER A 405 27.36 -23.86 -13.30
C SER A 405 26.06 -23.09 -13.13
N THR A 406 25.00 -23.49 -13.83
CA THR A 406 23.64 -22.96 -13.64
C THR A 406 23.15 -23.23 -12.22
N PHE A 407 22.49 -22.24 -11.63
CA PHE A 407 21.86 -22.32 -10.30
C PHE A 407 20.57 -21.48 -10.28
N TYR A 408 19.80 -21.55 -9.20
CA TYR A 408 18.72 -20.59 -8.98
C TYR A 408 19.03 -19.68 -7.79
N MET A 409 18.55 -18.44 -7.85
CA MET A 409 18.68 -17.44 -6.79
C MET A 409 17.33 -16.76 -6.56
N ALA A 410 16.98 -16.51 -5.30
CA ALA A 410 15.73 -15.87 -4.95
C ALA A 410 15.62 -14.49 -5.61
N GLN A 411 14.42 -14.17 -6.10
CA GLN A 411 14.10 -12.92 -6.76
C GLN A 411 14.35 -11.70 -5.85
N PHE A 412 14.05 -11.86 -4.57
CA PHE A 412 14.16 -10.84 -3.53
C PHE A 412 15.06 -11.32 -2.38
N GLU A 413 15.45 -10.37 -1.54
CA GLU A 413 15.92 -10.66 -0.17
C GLU A 413 14.84 -11.48 0.58
N THR A 414 15.24 -12.31 1.52
CA THR A 414 14.29 -13.07 2.34
C THR A 414 13.48 -12.12 3.22
N THR A 415 12.15 -12.22 3.12
CA THR A 415 11.19 -11.34 3.80
C THR A 415 10.83 -11.84 5.20
N CYS A 416 10.39 -10.94 6.07
CA CYS A 416 9.87 -11.29 7.40
C CYS A 416 8.70 -12.28 7.30
N ASN A 417 7.84 -12.14 6.29
CA ASN A 417 6.73 -13.06 6.07
C ASN A 417 7.21 -14.49 5.78
N LEU A 418 8.18 -14.65 4.87
CA LEU A 418 8.71 -15.98 4.51
C LEU A 418 9.30 -16.72 5.72
N VAL A 419 9.96 -16.01 6.63
CA VAL A 419 10.53 -16.63 7.83
C VAL A 419 9.48 -16.95 8.88
N ARG A 420 8.45 -16.10 9.04
CA ARG A 420 7.29 -16.43 9.89
C ARG A 420 6.57 -17.68 9.42
N SER A 421 6.49 -17.88 8.10
CA SER A 421 5.84 -19.05 7.51
C SER A 421 6.58 -20.37 7.78
N VAL A 422 7.82 -20.37 8.29
CA VAL A 422 8.48 -21.58 8.83
C VAL A 422 8.48 -21.65 10.37
N GLY A 423 7.71 -20.80 11.05
CA GLY A 423 7.56 -20.80 12.49
C GLY A 423 8.72 -20.16 13.25
N ILE A 424 9.35 -19.14 12.68
CA ILE A 424 10.38 -18.32 13.36
C ILE A 424 9.88 -16.86 13.40
N SER A 425 9.61 -16.35 14.61
CA SER A 425 9.02 -15.02 14.81
C SER A 425 9.91 -14.05 15.62
N ALA A 426 10.81 -14.58 16.47
CA ALA A 426 11.56 -13.77 17.42
C ALA A 426 12.61 -12.87 16.76
N GLY A 427 12.55 -11.56 17.01
CA GLY A 427 13.59 -10.58 16.64
C GLY A 427 13.53 -10.04 15.21
N MET A 428 12.58 -10.50 14.39
CA MET A 428 12.48 -10.22 12.95
C MET A 428 11.33 -9.22 12.71
N GLY A 429 11.66 -7.94 12.51
CA GLY A 429 10.73 -6.80 12.58
C GLY A 429 9.34 -6.98 11.93
N SER A 430 8.32 -6.29 12.44
CA SER A 430 6.89 -6.55 12.22
C SER A 430 6.39 -6.52 10.76
N GLU A 431 7.04 -5.81 9.85
CA GLU A 431 6.56 -5.55 8.49
C GLU A 431 6.80 -6.76 7.54
N PRO A 432 5.75 -7.39 6.96
CA PRO A 432 5.86 -8.69 6.27
C PRO A 432 6.71 -8.66 5.00
N ASP A 433 6.59 -7.60 4.20
CA ASP A 433 7.24 -7.48 2.88
C ASP A 433 8.64 -6.86 2.94
N LYS A 434 9.15 -6.60 4.13
CA LYS A 434 10.52 -6.08 4.32
C LYS A 434 11.50 -7.21 4.54
N PRO A 435 12.78 -7.00 4.20
CA PRO A 435 13.80 -7.99 4.48
C PRO A 435 13.92 -8.27 5.98
N ILE A 436 14.29 -9.51 6.30
CA ILE A 436 14.56 -9.89 7.68
C ILE A 436 15.72 -9.08 8.25
N ARG A 437 15.61 -8.74 9.53
CA ARG A 437 16.58 -7.93 10.27
C ARG A 437 16.75 -8.44 11.69
N ASN A 438 17.85 -8.05 12.32
CA ASN A 438 18.10 -8.28 13.75
C ASN A 438 18.01 -9.77 14.16
N ILE A 439 18.48 -10.65 13.26
CA ILE A 439 18.48 -12.10 13.43
C ILE A 439 19.91 -12.62 13.66
N TYR A 440 20.07 -13.64 14.52
CA TYR A 440 21.35 -14.31 14.68
C TYR A 440 21.59 -15.30 13.54
N ARG A 441 22.85 -15.51 13.16
CA ARG A 441 23.20 -16.51 12.14
C ARG A 441 22.61 -17.89 12.44
N LYS A 442 22.61 -18.33 13.71
CA LYS A 442 21.99 -19.61 14.12
C LYS A 442 20.51 -19.72 13.73
N ASP A 443 19.75 -18.63 13.83
CA ASP A 443 18.31 -18.62 13.54
C ASP A 443 18.08 -18.61 12.02
N VAL A 444 19.00 -17.98 11.27
CA VAL A 444 19.06 -18.03 9.80
C VAL A 444 19.39 -19.43 9.30
N LEU A 445 20.31 -20.16 9.94
CA LEU A 445 20.58 -21.56 9.61
C LEU A 445 19.36 -22.45 9.89
N LEU A 446 18.74 -22.27 11.05
CA LEU A 446 17.52 -22.99 11.43
C LEU A 446 16.36 -22.71 10.46
N PHE A 447 16.23 -21.47 10.00
CA PHE A 447 15.28 -21.08 8.95
C PHE A 447 15.48 -21.92 7.69
N VAL A 448 16.70 -21.96 7.15
CA VAL A 448 16.98 -22.69 5.90
C VAL A 448 16.78 -24.20 6.07
N GLN A 449 17.19 -24.76 7.21
CA GLN A 449 16.95 -26.17 7.52
C GLN A 449 15.44 -26.50 7.51
N ARG A 450 14.64 -25.74 8.27
CA ARG A 450 13.18 -25.95 8.33
C ARG A 450 12.52 -25.76 6.97
N LEU A 451 12.97 -24.76 6.20
CA LEU A 451 12.47 -24.53 4.84
C LEU A 451 12.74 -25.75 3.95
N ASN A 452 13.94 -26.31 3.97
CA ASN A 452 14.27 -27.54 3.23
C ASN A 452 13.39 -28.71 3.66
N GLU A 453 13.26 -28.95 4.96
CA GLU A 453 12.43 -30.04 5.51
C GLU A 453 10.97 -29.92 5.07
N ILE A 454 10.37 -28.72 5.17
CA ILE A 454 8.98 -28.47 4.76
C ILE A 454 8.82 -28.66 3.26
N MET A 455 9.75 -28.14 2.45
CA MET A 455 9.64 -28.17 1.00
C MET A 455 9.84 -29.57 0.41
N HIS A 456 10.73 -30.38 1.01
CA HIS A 456 10.83 -31.81 0.71
C HIS A 456 9.57 -32.57 1.12
N LYS A 457 9.07 -32.33 2.34
CA LYS A 457 7.86 -32.99 2.86
C LYS A 457 6.63 -32.69 2.00
N ASN A 458 6.53 -31.48 1.47
CA ASN A 458 5.42 -31.04 0.63
C ASN A 458 5.64 -31.36 -0.86
N GLY A 459 6.76 -32.00 -1.22
CA GLY A 459 7.07 -32.43 -2.59
C GLY A 459 7.37 -31.29 -3.57
N GLN A 460 7.74 -30.12 -3.07
CA GLN A 460 8.11 -28.96 -3.91
C GLN A 460 9.61 -28.92 -4.24
N LEU A 461 10.45 -29.65 -3.51
CA LEU A 461 11.86 -29.90 -3.83
C LEU A 461 12.05 -31.34 -4.34
N ASP A 462 12.93 -31.52 -5.33
CA ASP A 462 13.40 -32.85 -5.71
C ASP A 462 14.31 -33.41 -4.59
N GLU A 463 14.42 -34.74 -4.47
CA GLU A 463 15.22 -35.41 -3.42
C GLU A 463 16.68 -34.92 -3.34
N ASP A 464 17.25 -34.45 -4.45
CA ASP A 464 18.61 -33.96 -4.56
C ASP A 464 18.74 -32.43 -4.48
N GLU A 465 17.70 -31.68 -4.15
CA GLU A 465 17.72 -30.22 -4.14
C GLU A 465 17.62 -29.63 -2.73
N ASN A 466 18.38 -28.58 -2.47
CA ASN A 466 18.32 -27.86 -1.19
C ASN A 466 18.52 -26.35 -1.37
N PHE A 467 17.79 -25.58 -0.57
CA PHE A 467 18.06 -24.17 -0.34
C PHE A 467 19.35 -23.98 0.46
N THR A 468 20.12 -22.96 0.09
CA THR A 468 21.37 -22.54 0.73
C THR A 468 21.56 -21.02 0.61
N PHE A 469 22.61 -20.46 1.21
CA PHE A 469 23.11 -19.14 0.85
C PHE A 469 23.89 -19.19 -0.47
N PRO A 470 23.86 -18.14 -1.29
CA PRO A 470 24.74 -18.06 -2.44
C PRO A 470 26.19 -18.03 -1.99
N THR A 471 27.06 -18.68 -2.77
CA THR A 471 28.48 -18.35 -2.72
C THR A 471 28.67 -16.90 -3.14
N GLU A 472 29.73 -16.29 -2.67
CA GLU A 472 30.12 -14.95 -3.04
C GLU A 472 30.26 -14.79 -4.56
N ALA A 473 30.80 -15.82 -5.22
CA ALA A 473 30.93 -15.84 -6.67
C ALA A 473 29.57 -15.88 -7.36
N GLN A 474 28.64 -16.71 -6.88
CA GLN A 474 27.26 -16.74 -7.38
C GLN A 474 26.58 -15.39 -7.19
N TRP A 475 26.75 -14.78 -6.03
CA TRP A 475 26.19 -13.47 -5.71
C TRP A 475 26.71 -12.39 -6.67
N GLU A 476 28.03 -12.27 -6.85
CA GLU A 476 28.59 -11.23 -7.74
C GLU A 476 28.23 -11.47 -9.21
N TYR A 477 28.25 -12.72 -9.66
CA TYR A 477 27.87 -13.06 -11.03
C TYR A 477 26.41 -12.69 -11.29
N ALA A 478 25.53 -13.03 -10.35
CA ALA A 478 24.11 -12.72 -10.43
C ALA A 478 23.86 -11.21 -10.34
N ALA A 479 24.48 -10.49 -9.40
CA ALA A 479 24.35 -9.04 -9.25
C ALA A 479 24.76 -8.27 -10.51
N ARG A 480 25.81 -8.76 -11.21
CA ARG A 480 26.28 -8.20 -12.48
C ARG A 480 25.34 -8.44 -13.67
N GLY A 481 24.31 -9.28 -13.54
CA GLY A 481 23.42 -9.66 -14.65
C GLY A 481 23.78 -10.98 -15.33
N GLY A 482 24.70 -11.77 -14.77
CA GLY A 482 25.10 -13.07 -15.30
C GLY A 482 25.65 -12.99 -16.72
N LYS A 483 25.18 -13.87 -17.61
CA LYS A 483 25.58 -13.85 -19.04
C LYS A 483 25.03 -12.64 -19.82
N TYR A 484 24.08 -11.88 -19.25
CA TYR A 484 23.51 -10.66 -19.85
C TYR A 484 24.11 -9.39 -19.27
N SER A 485 25.18 -9.50 -18.50
CA SER A 485 25.80 -8.34 -17.86
C SER A 485 26.14 -7.24 -18.85
N HIS A 486 25.65 -6.02 -18.59
CA HIS A 486 26.09 -4.81 -19.30
C HIS A 486 27.30 -4.13 -18.66
N GLY A 487 27.82 -4.69 -17.56
CA GLY A 487 29.00 -4.15 -16.88
C GLY A 487 28.73 -2.93 -16.00
N TYR A 488 27.48 -2.72 -15.59
CA TYR A 488 27.07 -1.63 -14.71
C TYR A 488 27.78 -1.66 -13.33
N VAL A 489 27.88 -0.47 -12.73
CA VAL A 489 28.45 -0.27 -11.39
C VAL A 489 27.53 -0.82 -10.29
N TYR A 490 26.22 -0.61 -10.44
CA TYR A 490 25.17 -1.17 -9.59
C TYR A 490 24.39 -2.23 -10.35
N ALA A 491 23.65 -3.07 -9.65
CA ALA A 491 22.94 -4.18 -10.26
C ALA A 491 21.79 -3.66 -11.14
N GLY A 492 22.02 -3.57 -12.45
CA GLY A 492 21.02 -3.14 -13.45
C GLY A 492 21.18 -1.71 -13.99
N SER A 493 21.96 -0.84 -13.34
CA SER A 493 22.19 0.55 -13.80
C SER A 493 23.48 1.15 -13.24
N ASP A 494 24.00 2.17 -13.91
CA ASP A 494 25.05 3.05 -13.37
C ASP A 494 24.49 4.15 -12.46
N ASP A 495 23.17 4.39 -12.47
CA ASP A 495 22.49 5.29 -11.54
C ASP A 495 21.92 4.51 -10.36
N TYR A 496 22.53 4.70 -9.18
CA TYR A 496 22.08 4.06 -7.95
C TYR A 496 20.65 4.47 -7.57
N ASN A 497 20.11 5.60 -8.03
CA ASN A 497 18.74 5.98 -7.72
C ASN A 497 17.69 5.10 -8.40
N GLU A 498 18.05 4.38 -9.47
CA GLU A 498 17.15 3.50 -10.19
C GLU A 498 17.08 2.09 -9.57
N VAL A 499 18.21 1.62 -9.04
CA VAL A 499 18.40 0.22 -8.67
C VAL A 499 18.82 0.00 -7.22
N ALA A 500 19.01 1.06 -6.42
CA ALA A 500 19.52 0.93 -5.07
C ALA A 500 18.86 1.80 -4.01
N TYR A 501 18.57 1.19 -2.86
CA TYR A 501 18.18 1.89 -1.63
C TYR A 501 19.37 2.00 -0.67
N CYS A 502 19.98 3.18 -0.53
CA CYS A 502 21.20 3.40 0.25
C CYS A 502 21.15 4.72 1.02
N ARG A 503 22.14 5.02 1.85
CA ARG A 503 22.19 6.24 2.69
C ARG A 503 21.99 7.55 1.93
N ASP A 504 22.32 7.54 0.63
CA ASP A 504 22.24 8.68 -0.27
C ASP A 504 20.81 8.97 -0.74
N ASN A 505 19.88 8.00 -0.65
CA ASN A 505 18.47 8.16 -1.02
C ASN A 505 17.47 7.51 -0.03
N SER A 506 17.93 7.02 1.13
CA SER A 506 17.11 6.49 2.21
C SER A 506 16.81 7.52 3.30
N ASP A 507 15.82 7.22 4.13
CA ASP A 507 15.55 7.99 5.36
C ASP A 507 16.60 7.73 6.46
N ARG A 508 17.46 6.71 6.28
CA ARG A 508 18.49 6.22 7.20
C ARG A 508 17.96 5.60 8.49
N TYR A 509 16.66 5.40 8.60
CA TYR A 509 15.99 4.85 9.78
C TYR A 509 15.44 3.45 9.53
N SER A 510 15.05 3.11 8.30
CA SER A 510 14.41 1.83 8.01
C SER A 510 14.76 1.24 6.64
N PHE A 511 14.46 -0.04 6.49
CA PHE A 511 14.45 -0.76 5.22
C PHE A 511 13.21 -0.37 4.41
N THR A 512 13.27 -0.59 3.10
CA THR A 512 12.08 -0.50 2.23
C THR A 512 11.49 -1.89 1.99
N LYS A 513 10.31 -1.95 1.37
CA LYS A 513 9.73 -3.20 0.85
C LYS A 513 10.65 -3.77 -0.23
N VAL A 514 10.87 -5.09 -0.24
CA VAL A 514 11.64 -5.73 -1.32
C VAL A 514 11.01 -5.44 -2.69
N GLY A 515 11.84 -5.23 -3.71
CA GLY A 515 11.39 -4.92 -5.06
C GLY A 515 10.93 -3.48 -5.29
N SER A 516 11.25 -2.55 -4.37
CA SER A 516 10.94 -1.12 -4.53
C SER A 516 11.79 -0.39 -5.58
N PHE A 517 12.90 -1.01 -6.02
CA PHE A 517 13.84 -0.47 -7.03
C PHE A 517 13.91 -1.40 -8.24
N ALA A 518 14.38 -0.90 -9.39
CA ALA A 518 14.41 -1.70 -10.61
C ALA A 518 15.33 -2.93 -10.47
N PRO A 519 14.98 -4.07 -11.09
CA PRO A 519 15.82 -5.26 -11.05
C PRO A 519 17.01 -5.14 -12.00
N ASN A 520 17.99 -6.02 -11.84
CA ASN A 520 19.04 -6.19 -12.83
C ASN A 520 18.58 -7.00 -14.05
N GLU A 521 19.48 -7.28 -14.98
CA GLU A 521 19.22 -8.01 -16.22
C GLU A 521 18.64 -9.42 -15.98
N LEU A 522 18.91 -10.00 -14.81
CA LEU A 522 18.38 -11.29 -14.39
C LEU A 522 17.03 -11.19 -13.69
N GLY A 523 16.45 -10.01 -13.48
CA GLY A 523 15.18 -9.89 -12.76
C GLY A 523 15.34 -10.11 -11.25
N LEU A 524 16.57 -9.97 -10.75
CA LEU A 524 16.90 -9.98 -9.33
C LEU A 524 16.84 -8.54 -8.82
N TYR A 525 16.09 -8.34 -7.75
CA TYR A 525 15.86 -7.04 -7.12
C TYR A 525 16.78 -6.84 -5.93
N ASP A 526 17.01 -5.60 -5.53
CA ASP A 526 17.73 -5.23 -4.29
C ASP A 526 19.18 -5.77 -4.20
N MET A 527 19.77 -6.18 -5.32
CA MET A 527 21.17 -6.63 -5.39
C MET A 527 22.19 -5.48 -5.17
N SER A 528 21.70 -4.25 -5.00
CA SER A 528 22.45 -3.05 -4.66
C SER A 528 21.63 -2.24 -3.63
N GLY A 529 21.98 -2.22 -2.35
CA GLY A 529 21.25 -1.48 -1.31
C GLY A 529 20.24 -2.34 -0.54
N ASN A 530 19.31 -1.67 0.14
CA ASN A 530 18.34 -2.22 1.10
C ASN A 530 19.02 -2.92 2.30
N CYS A 531 19.44 -4.18 2.17
CA CYS A 531 20.25 -4.89 3.17
C CYS A 531 21.53 -5.46 2.58
N PHE A 532 22.56 -5.57 3.41
CA PHE A 532 23.68 -6.43 3.05
C PHE A 532 23.23 -7.89 3.10
N GLU A 533 23.63 -8.67 2.11
CA GLU A 533 23.31 -10.10 2.01
C GLU A 533 24.52 -10.94 2.41
N MET A 534 24.31 -11.85 3.37
CA MET A 534 25.32 -12.80 3.80
C MET A 534 25.56 -13.87 2.71
N CYS A 535 26.82 -14.13 2.38
CA CYS A 535 27.24 -15.20 1.48
C CYS A 535 27.76 -16.41 2.28
N LEU A 536 27.84 -17.56 1.63
CA LEU A 536 28.38 -18.80 2.21
C LEU A 536 29.87 -18.67 2.59
N ASP A 537 30.61 -17.80 1.90
CA ASP A 537 32.07 -17.77 1.92
C ASP A 537 32.67 -17.15 3.19
N GLU A 538 33.77 -17.75 3.67
CA GLU A 538 34.63 -17.13 4.67
C GLU A 538 35.31 -15.88 4.11
N TRP A 539 35.35 -14.82 4.91
CA TRP A 539 35.99 -13.56 4.59
C TRP A 539 37.50 -13.76 4.37
N GLY A 540 37.95 -13.44 3.15
CA GLY A 540 39.35 -13.56 2.78
C GLY A 540 39.73 -12.76 1.54
N ASN A 541 41.03 -12.75 1.26
CA ASN A 541 41.58 -12.13 0.05
C ASN A 541 41.32 -13.00 -1.18
N TYR A 542 41.03 -12.37 -2.32
CA TYR A 542 40.90 -13.08 -3.58
C TYR A 542 42.21 -13.76 -4.01
N SER A 543 42.06 -14.92 -4.63
CA SER A 543 43.13 -15.63 -5.32
C SER A 543 43.31 -15.05 -6.73
N LYS A 544 44.56 -15.00 -7.23
CA LYS A 544 44.82 -14.69 -8.66
C LYS A 544 44.44 -15.85 -9.60
N LYS A 545 44.22 -17.05 -9.07
CA LYS A 545 43.97 -18.25 -9.88
C LYS A 545 42.54 -18.25 -10.39
N SER A 546 42.34 -18.81 -11.58
CA SER A 546 40.99 -19.08 -12.08
C SER A 546 40.30 -20.15 -11.24
N GLN A 547 38.99 -20.00 -11.03
CA GLN A 547 38.17 -20.90 -10.22
C GLN A 547 36.96 -21.39 -11.01
N ILE A 548 36.47 -22.59 -10.65
CA ILE A 548 35.26 -23.21 -11.20
C ILE A 548 34.39 -23.60 -10.01
N ASN A 549 33.15 -23.09 -9.94
CA ASN A 549 32.21 -23.28 -8.83
C ASN A 549 32.89 -23.15 -7.45
N PRO A 550 33.60 -22.03 -7.17
CA PRO A 550 34.27 -21.88 -5.88
C PRO A 550 33.24 -21.94 -4.77
N GLN A 551 33.45 -22.86 -3.83
CA GLN A 551 32.75 -22.94 -2.56
C GLN A 551 33.82 -22.80 -1.48
N ASN A 552 33.74 -21.75 -0.68
CA ASN A 552 34.62 -21.56 0.48
C ASN A 552 33.79 -21.44 1.78
N PRO A 553 32.96 -22.45 2.10
CA PRO A 553 32.05 -22.38 3.23
C PRO A 553 32.84 -22.10 4.51
N ALA A 554 32.46 -21.06 5.25
CA ALA A 554 33.18 -20.74 6.46
C ALA A 554 32.91 -21.80 7.54
N ILE A 555 33.98 -22.38 8.08
CA ILE A 555 33.89 -23.24 9.26
C ILE A 555 33.80 -22.32 10.47
N VAL A 556 32.69 -22.39 11.22
CA VAL A 556 32.44 -21.47 12.33
C VAL A 556 33.41 -21.73 13.49
N THR A 557 34.16 -20.70 13.84
CA THR A 557 34.95 -20.55 15.06
C THR A 557 34.67 -19.16 15.64
N ASP A 558 35.06 -18.90 16.88
CA ASP A 558 34.92 -17.59 17.54
C ASP A 558 35.56 -16.42 16.76
N SER A 559 36.44 -16.71 15.79
CA SER A 559 37.11 -15.72 14.95
C SER A 559 36.65 -15.68 13.49
N THR A 560 35.67 -16.50 13.10
CA THR A 560 35.25 -16.63 11.70
C THR A 560 34.45 -15.41 11.26
N LYS A 561 34.84 -14.84 10.11
CA LYS A 561 34.11 -13.76 9.43
C LYS A 561 33.50 -14.28 8.14
N PHE A 562 32.29 -13.85 7.81
CA PHE A 562 31.60 -14.19 6.58
C PHE A 562 31.62 -13.02 5.62
N VAL A 563 31.62 -13.31 4.32
CA VAL A 563 31.44 -12.30 3.29
C VAL A 563 29.99 -11.77 3.32
N MET A 564 29.86 -10.45 3.20
CA MET A 564 28.60 -9.77 2.94
C MET A 564 28.69 -8.90 1.67
N ARG A 565 27.59 -8.80 0.93
CA ARG A 565 27.49 -8.13 -0.37
C ARG A 565 26.25 -7.24 -0.47
N GLY A 566 26.20 -6.35 -1.46
CA GLY A 566 24.98 -5.59 -1.79
C GLY A 566 24.91 -4.18 -1.23
N GLY A 567 25.51 -3.86 -0.08
CA GLY A 567 25.31 -2.55 0.56
C GLY A 567 24.04 -2.54 1.40
N SER A 568 23.69 -1.43 2.04
CA SER A 568 22.43 -1.34 2.81
C SER A 568 21.88 0.08 2.80
N PHE A 569 20.65 0.27 3.27
CA PHE A 569 20.01 1.58 3.45
C PHE A 569 20.84 2.53 4.34
N TYR A 570 21.70 2.00 5.22
CA TYR A 570 22.53 2.79 6.13
C TYR A 570 23.90 3.15 5.53
N GLU A 571 24.37 2.41 4.52
CA GLU A 571 25.67 2.64 3.89
C GLU A 571 25.57 3.55 2.67
N SER A 572 26.65 4.26 2.38
CA SER A 572 26.71 5.08 1.16
C SER A 572 26.58 4.24 -0.10
N LYS A 573 26.17 4.85 -1.21
CA LYS A 573 26.18 4.25 -2.55
C LYS A 573 27.48 3.54 -2.91
N TYR A 574 28.64 3.98 -2.40
CA TYR A 574 29.91 3.29 -2.64
C TYR A 574 29.94 1.83 -2.17
N ALA A 575 29.13 1.48 -1.16
CA ALA A 575 28.98 0.13 -0.65
C ALA A 575 27.94 -0.70 -1.43
N SER A 576 27.12 -0.05 -2.26
CA SER A 576 26.08 -0.71 -3.07
C SER A 576 26.59 -1.21 -4.44
N ARG A 577 27.86 -0.94 -4.78
CA ARG A 577 28.48 -1.44 -6.01
C ARG A 577 28.50 -2.96 -6.01
N VAL A 578 28.28 -3.58 -7.16
CA VAL A 578 28.25 -5.05 -7.29
C VAL A 578 29.57 -5.74 -6.90
N THR A 579 30.67 -4.98 -6.86
CA THR A 579 32.01 -5.47 -6.49
C THR A 579 32.37 -5.20 -5.04
N TYR A 580 31.57 -4.42 -4.30
CA TYR A 580 31.85 -4.13 -2.91
C TYR A 580 31.73 -5.40 -2.07
N ARG A 581 32.66 -5.55 -1.11
CA ARG A 581 32.71 -6.70 -0.21
C ARG A 581 32.97 -6.23 1.22
N GLY A 582 32.23 -6.80 2.16
CA GLY A 582 32.45 -6.62 3.59
C GLY A 582 32.61 -7.95 4.33
N GLY A 583 33.19 -7.91 5.52
CA GLY A 583 33.34 -9.08 6.40
C GLY A 583 32.63 -8.84 7.73
N VAL A 584 31.76 -9.76 8.14
CA VAL A 584 31.01 -9.71 9.41
C VAL A 584 31.35 -10.90 10.31
N ASP A 585 31.52 -10.66 11.61
CA ASP A 585 31.81 -11.71 12.59
C ASP A 585 30.60 -12.65 12.79
N ALA A 586 30.86 -13.96 12.91
CA ALA A 586 29.85 -15.02 12.99
C ALA A 586 28.76 -14.83 14.07
N PHE A 587 29.08 -14.09 15.13
CA PHE A 587 28.23 -13.91 16.32
C PHE A 587 27.70 -12.48 16.48
N THR A 588 27.96 -11.58 15.53
CA THR A 588 27.49 -10.18 15.61
C THR A 588 26.03 -10.06 15.20
N GLN A 589 25.21 -9.60 16.13
CA GLN A 589 23.86 -9.09 15.85
C GLN A 589 23.98 -7.72 15.16
N CYS A 590 23.36 -7.55 13.99
CA CYS A 590 23.42 -6.26 13.30
C CYS A 590 22.13 -5.98 12.54
N ASN A 591 21.71 -4.72 12.61
CA ASN A 591 20.45 -4.19 12.06
C ASN A 591 20.57 -3.83 10.58
N SER A 592 21.46 -4.45 9.82
CA SER A 592 21.70 -4.10 8.41
C SER A 592 22.05 -5.30 7.52
N PHE A 593 21.87 -6.52 8.02
CA PHE A 593 22.09 -7.76 7.25
C PHE A 593 20.79 -8.55 7.09
N THR A 594 20.63 -9.17 5.93
CA THR A 594 19.61 -10.15 5.57
C THR A 594 20.28 -11.37 4.90
N LEU A 595 19.47 -12.28 4.35
CA LEU A 595 19.93 -13.35 3.47
C LEU A 595 19.14 -13.33 2.15
N ARG A 596 19.74 -13.95 1.13
CA ARG A 596 19.08 -14.34 -0.11
C ARG A 596 19.26 -15.83 -0.29
N LEU A 597 18.22 -16.52 -0.72
CA LEU A 597 18.29 -17.95 -0.96
C LEU A 597 18.91 -18.25 -2.33
N ALA A 598 19.69 -19.32 -2.39
CA ALA A 598 20.08 -20.00 -3.61
C ALA A 598 19.58 -21.45 -3.57
N LEU A 599 19.32 -22.05 -4.73
CA LEU A 599 18.96 -23.47 -4.85
C LEU A 599 20.11 -24.23 -5.50
N VAL A 600 20.55 -25.31 -4.85
CA VAL A 600 21.64 -26.16 -5.32
C VAL A 600 21.21 -27.63 -5.40
N LYS A 601 21.89 -28.39 -6.24
CA LYS A 601 21.81 -29.86 -6.25
C LYS A 601 22.88 -30.46 -5.34
N GLY A 602 22.51 -31.48 -4.57
CA GLY A 602 23.30 -32.10 -3.52
C GLY A 602 22.94 -31.58 -2.12
N LYS A 603 23.68 -32.06 -1.12
CA LYS A 603 23.49 -31.65 0.28
C LYS A 603 23.70 -30.15 0.45
N SER A 604 22.88 -29.52 1.30
CA SER A 604 23.16 -28.17 1.75
C SER A 604 24.39 -28.20 2.64
N VAL A 605 25.39 -27.38 2.35
CA VAL A 605 26.60 -27.26 3.19
C VAL A 605 26.24 -26.74 4.60
N ILE A 606 25.06 -26.16 4.74
CA ILE A 606 24.48 -25.63 5.97
C ILE A 606 24.15 -26.74 6.97
N ASP A 607 23.77 -27.94 6.49
CA ASP A 607 23.37 -29.07 7.35
C ASP A 607 24.56 -29.66 8.13
N GLU A 608 25.79 -29.33 7.72
CA GLU A 608 27.03 -29.79 8.35
C GLU A 608 27.62 -28.71 9.31
N ASP A 609 26.96 -27.56 9.48
CA ASP A 609 27.42 -26.47 10.35
C ASP A 609 27.29 -26.86 11.84
N PRO A 610 28.35 -26.77 12.66
CA PRO A 610 28.32 -27.15 14.07
C PRO A 610 27.24 -26.44 14.90
N LEU A 611 26.89 -25.20 14.54
CA LEU A 611 25.85 -24.44 15.25
C LEU A 611 24.45 -25.04 15.09
N VAL A 612 24.21 -25.81 14.02
CA VAL A 612 22.97 -26.55 13.81
C VAL A 612 22.92 -27.77 14.74
N ASN A 613 24.06 -28.43 14.96
CA ASN A 613 24.13 -29.68 15.74
C ASN A 613 24.12 -29.48 17.27
N ASP A 614 24.61 -28.34 17.78
CA ASP A 614 24.61 -28.02 19.22
C ASP A 614 23.21 -27.71 19.79
N THR A 615 22.21 -27.49 18.93
CA THR A 615 20.83 -27.14 19.34
C THR A 615 19.86 -28.33 19.29
N VAL A 616 20.32 -29.52 18.90
CA VAL A 616 19.50 -30.73 18.90
C VAL A 616 19.40 -31.29 20.33
N ASP A 617 18.57 -30.65 21.15
CA ASP A 617 17.98 -31.33 22.30
C ASP A 617 17.04 -32.42 21.77
N THR A 618 17.62 -33.61 21.60
CA THR A 618 16.92 -34.83 21.13
C THR A 618 15.71 -35.23 21.99
N SER A 619 15.46 -34.58 23.14
CA SER A 619 14.24 -34.80 23.92
C SER A 619 13.00 -34.07 23.37
N ILE A 620 13.18 -33.13 22.44
CA ILE A 620 12.07 -32.35 21.86
C ILE A 620 11.72 -32.81 20.42
N ASN A 621 12.51 -33.72 19.83
CA ASN A 621 12.38 -34.04 18.41
C ASN A 621 11.24 -35.01 18.04
N ASP A 622 10.73 -35.85 18.95
CA ASP A 622 9.55 -36.67 18.63
C ASP A 622 8.21 -35.95 18.86
N SER A 623 8.20 -34.87 19.64
CA SER A 623 7.02 -34.06 19.91
C SER A 623 6.94 -32.81 19.03
N LEU A 624 8.05 -32.23 18.56
CA LEU A 624 8.06 -31.13 17.59
C LEU A 624 7.93 -31.61 16.14
N LEU A 625 8.45 -32.79 15.76
CA LEU A 625 8.25 -33.35 14.41
C LEU A 625 6.83 -33.90 14.20
N ALA A 626 6.05 -34.05 15.27
CA ALA A 626 4.62 -34.35 15.23
C ALA A 626 3.74 -33.08 15.14
N ILE A 627 4.32 -31.88 15.33
CA ILE A 627 3.60 -30.61 15.18
C ILE A 627 3.78 -30.16 13.74
N ASP A 628 2.89 -30.69 12.91
CA ASP A 628 2.48 -30.09 11.65
C ASP A 628 2.32 -28.55 11.83
N PRO A 629 3.09 -27.70 11.13
CA PRO A 629 2.93 -26.24 11.17
C PRO A 629 1.53 -25.78 10.73
N TYR A 630 0.71 -26.69 10.17
CA TYR A 630 -0.70 -26.49 9.84
C TYR A 630 -1.68 -26.63 11.02
N TYR A 631 -1.27 -26.67 12.29
CA TYR A 631 -2.29 -26.71 13.35
C TYR A 631 -3.15 -25.43 13.46
N TYR A 632 -2.83 -24.33 12.76
CA TYR A 632 -3.68 -23.14 12.78
C TYR A 632 -4.98 -23.23 11.99
N HIS A 633 -5.19 -24.23 11.12
CA HIS A 633 -6.32 -24.20 10.17
C HIS A 633 -7.04 -25.52 9.91
N LYS A 634 -7.10 -26.46 10.87
CA LYS A 634 -7.89 -27.69 10.62
C LYS A 634 -9.40 -27.49 10.74
N ASP A 635 -9.88 -26.47 11.47
CA ASP A 635 -11.32 -26.24 11.65
C ASP A 635 -11.68 -24.73 11.69
N VAL A 636 -11.58 -24.04 10.55
CA VAL A 636 -12.10 -22.68 10.37
C VAL A 636 -13.47 -22.74 9.72
N ARG A 637 -14.46 -22.06 10.29
CA ARG A 637 -15.77 -21.85 9.64
C ARG A 637 -15.84 -20.45 9.07
N THR A 638 -16.14 -20.36 7.78
CA THR A 638 -16.34 -19.08 7.08
C THR A 638 -17.85 -18.86 6.91
N PHE A 639 -18.31 -17.66 7.22
CA PHE A 639 -19.70 -17.24 7.09
C PHE A 639 -19.81 -16.08 6.12
N ASP A 640 -20.86 -16.06 5.31
CA ASP A 640 -21.11 -15.10 4.23
C ASP A 640 -22.42 -14.31 4.46
N LEU A 641 -22.35 -12.99 4.35
CA LEU A 641 -23.46 -12.03 4.46
C LEU A 641 -23.80 -11.31 3.14
N ASN A 642 -23.49 -11.88 1.98
CA ASN A 642 -23.62 -11.31 0.61
C ASN A 642 -22.80 -10.04 0.35
N ARG A 643 -22.38 -9.30 1.40
CA ARG A 643 -21.61 -8.05 1.35
C ARG A 643 -20.31 -8.09 2.16
N ASP A 644 -20.11 -9.18 2.92
CA ASP A 644 -18.93 -9.41 3.74
C ASP A 644 -18.80 -10.90 4.09
N THR A 645 -17.59 -11.33 4.44
CA THR A 645 -17.31 -12.67 4.97
C THR A 645 -16.50 -12.59 6.26
N PHE A 646 -16.79 -13.45 7.23
CA PHE A 646 -16.01 -13.52 8.46
C PHE A 646 -15.70 -14.96 8.87
N LYS A 647 -14.59 -15.15 9.59
CA LYS A 647 -14.04 -16.44 9.98
C LYS A 647 -14.16 -16.68 11.47
N MET A 648 -14.57 -17.89 11.84
CA MET A 648 -14.64 -18.40 13.20
C MET A 648 -13.60 -19.52 13.36
N ILE A 649 -12.67 -19.33 14.29
CA ILE A 649 -11.59 -20.24 14.62
C ILE A 649 -12.06 -21.21 15.71
N LYS A 650 -11.91 -22.51 15.51
CA LYS A 650 -12.23 -23.51 16.53
C LYS A 650 -11.24 -23.39 17.70
N VAL A 651 -11.79 -23.21 18.90
CA VAL A 651 -11.06 -23.29 20.15
C VAL A 651 -11.42 -24.62 20.79
N GLU A 652 -10.51 -25.60 20.68
CA GLU A 652 -10.70 -26.90 21.32
C GLU A 652 -10.78 -26.74 22.84
N GLY A 653 -11.82 -27.33 23.44
CA GLY A 653 -12.07 -27.23 24.87
C GLY A 653 -10.97 -27.87 25.72
N GLY A 654 -10.85 -27.41 26.96
CA GLY A 654 -9.85 -27.90 27.91
C GLY A 654 -10.00 -27.27 29.28
N THR A 655 -9.13 -27.69 30.21
CA THR A 655 -9.04 -27.12 31.56
C THR A 655 -7.82 -26.21 31.66
N PHE A 656 -8.00 -25.01 32.19
CA PHE A 656 -6.91 -24.06 32.44
C PHE A 656 -7.05 -23.38 33.81
N LEU A 657 -5.96 -22.75 34.27
CA LEU A 657 -5.99 -21.85 35.41
C LEU A 657 -6.29 -20.44 34.91
N MET A 658 -7.43 -19.90 35.32
CA MET A 658 -7.89 -18.56 34.98
C MET A 658 -7.42 -17.56 36.03
N GLY A 659 -7.10 -16.34 35.59
CA GLY A 659 -6.64 -15.25 36.45
C GLY A 659 -5.13 -15.20 36.64
N ALA A 660 -4.67 -14.27 37.49
CA ALA A 660 -3.27 -14.07 37.84
C ALA A 660 -3.10 -13.63 39.30
N GLN A 661 -1.89 -13.79 39.83
CA GLN A 661 -1.52 -13.34 41.17
C GLN A 661 -0.11 -12.75 41.20
N SER A 662 0.14 -11.78 42.08
CA SER A 662 1.41 -11.05 42.17
C SER A 662 2.20 -11.30 43.47
N THR A 663 1.76 -12.24 44.32
CA THR A 663 2.26 -12.42 45.69
C THR A 663 3.23 -13.59 45.87
N ASP A 664 3.10 -14.67 45.11
CA ASP A 664 3.94 -15.86 45.20
C ASP A 664 4.60 -16.17 43.84
N SER A 665 5.87 -15.82 43.68
CA SER A 665 6.61 -16.02 42.43
C SER A 665 6.81 -17.49 42.03
N LEU A 666 6.49 -18.44 42.91
CA LEU A 666 6.60 -19.88 42.66
C LEU A 666 5.25 -20.55 42.39
N ALA A 667 4.13 -19.85 42.62
CA ALA A 667 2.80 -20.36 42.33
C ALA A 667 2.40 -20.12 40.87
N ALA A 668 1.43 -20.89 40.38
CA ALA A 668 0.93 -20.79 39.01
C ALA A 668 0.32 -19.40 38.73
N ASN A 669 0.38 -19.00 37.45
CA ASN A 669 -0.07 -17.69 36.95
C ASN A 669 0.47 -16.50 37.78
N TYR A 670 1.74 -16.59 38.19
CA TYR A 670 2.45 -15.45 38.76
C TYR A 670 2.69 -14.39 37.69
N ASP A 671 2.21 -13.19 37.96
CA ASP A 671 2.49 -12.00 37.17
C ASP A 671 2.71 -10.82 38.15
N PRO A 672 3.90 -10.21 38.18
CA PRO A 672 4.20 -9.12 39.11
C PRO A 672 3.32 -7.89 38.89
N ASP A 673 2.73 -7.72 37.71
CA ASP A 673 1.84 -6.60 37.37
C ASP A 673 0.35 -6.89 37.65
N ALA A 674 0.02 -8.14 38.04
CA ALA A 674 -1.35 -8.57 38.33
C ALA A 674 -2.02 -7.73 39.42
N LYS A 675 -3.23 -7.27 39.11
CA LYS A 675 -4.12 -6.55 40.02
C LYS A 675 -4.92 -7.51 40.88
N ALA A 676 -5.37 -7.04 42.04
CA ALA A 676 -6.10 -7.87 43.01
C ALA A 676 -7.38 -8.52 42.43
N ASN A 677 -8.03 -7.85 41.48
CA ASN A 677 -9.25 -8.34 40.82
C ASN A 677 -8.99 -9.38 39.72
N GLU A 678 -7.72 -9.65 39.37
CA GLU A 678 -7.33 -10.75 38.46
C GLU A 678 -7.25 -12.09 39.19
N GLY A 679 -7.36 -12.09 40.52
CA GLY A 679 -7.37 -13.29 41.35
C GLY A 679 -8.70 -13.51 42.10
N PRO A 680 -8.85 -14.64 42.81
CA PRO A 680 -7.89 -15.75 42.88
C PRO A 680 -7.73 -16.51 41.57
N VAL A 681 -6.54 -17.11 41.40
CA VAL A 681 -6.28 -18.10 40.33
C VAL A 681 -7.12 -19.34 40.62
N HIS A 682 -7.97 -19.76 39.68
CA HIS A 682 -8.91 -20.87 39.86
C HIS A 682 -9.02 -21.71 38.59
N SER A 683 -9.53 -22.94 38.72
CA SER A 683 -9.61 -23.87 37.58
C SER A 683 -10.91 -23.69 36.81
N VAL A 684 -10.83 -23.58 35.48
CA VAL A 684 -12.00 -23.53 34.60
C VAL A 684 -11.86 -24.57 33.50
N THR A 685 -12.93 -25.32 33.24
CA THR A 685 -13.03 -26.29 32.15
C THR A 685 -14.05 -25.81 31.12
N LEU A 686 -13.65 -25.71 29.87
CA LEU A 686 -14.49 -25.27 28.76
C LEU A 686 -14.71 -26.40 27.75
N SER A 687 -15.93 -26.51 27.25
CA SER A 687 -16.26 -27.27 26.05
C SER A 687 -15.67 -26.59 24.81
N THR A 688 -15.60 -27.30 23.69
CA THR A 688 -15.15 -26.72 22.41
C THR A 688 -16.15 -25.67 21.92
N PHE A 689 -15.63 -24.52 21.46
CA PHE A 689 -16.41 -23.43 20.87
C PHE A 689 -15.65 -22.86 19.66
N TYR A 690 -16.23 -21.87 18.98
CA TYR A 690 -15.51 -21.10 17.98
C TYR A 690 -15.47 -19.62 18.36
N MET A 691 -14.38 -18.93 18.04
CA MET A 691 -14.20 -17.50 18.28
C MET A 691 -13.83 -16.79 16.98
N ALA A 692 -14.37 -15.60 16.76
CA ALA A 692 -14.06 -14.83 15.56
C ALA A 692 -12.56 -14.50 15.49
N GLN A 693 -12.01 -14.59 14.28
CA GLN A 693 -10.59 -14.34 14.00
C GLN A 693 -10.17 -12.92 14.41
N PHE A 694 -11.07 -11.95 14.23
CA PHE A 694 -10.87 -10.53 14.50
C PHE A 694 -11.95 -9.97 15.42
N GLU A 695 -11.71 -8.77 15.95
CA GLU A 695 -12.77 -7.92 16.51
C GLU A 695 -13.87 -7.68 15.45
N THR A 696 -15.10 -7.42 15.91
CA THR A 696 -16.22 -7.18 14.98
C THR A 696 -16.02 -5.87 14.24
N THR A 697 -15.98 -5.92 12.91
CA THR A 697 -15.72 -4.75 12.06
C THR A 697 -16.98 -3.93 11.79
N CYS A 698 -16.81 -2.66 11.45
CA CYS A 698 -17.89 -1.79 11.01
C CYS A 698 -18.61 -2.34 9.76
N ASN A 699 -17.89 -3.01 8.85
CA ASN A 699 -18.49 -3.64 7.67
C ASN A 699 -19.42 -4.81 8.02
N LEU A 700 -19.01 -5.65 8.97
CA LEU A 700 -19.80 -6.80 9.40
C LEU A 700 -21.14 -6.35 10.02
N VAL A 701 -21.12 -5.29 10.83
CA VAL A 701 -22.37 -4.77 11.43
C VAL A 701 -23.27 -4.05 10.41
N ARG A 702 -22.70 -3.32 9.45
CA ARG A 702 -23.47 -2.75 8.33
C ARG A 702 -24.16 -3.82 7.50
N SER A 703 -23.51 -4.97 7.31
CA SER A 703 -24.04 -6.08 6.52
C SER A 703 -25.31 -6.70 7.10
N VAL A 704 -25.59 -6.54 8.39
CA VAL A 704 -26.87 -6.94 9.02
C VAL A 704 -27.89 -5.80 9.11
N GLY A 705 -27.63 -4.66 8.47
CA GLY A 705 -28.56 -3.53 8.39
C GLY A 705 -28.61 -2.66 9.65
N ILE A 706 -27.49 -2.51 10.36
CA ILE A 706 -27.31 -1.55 11.46
C ILE A 706 -26.32 -0.48 10.98
N THR A 707 -26.74 0.79 10.95
CA THR A 707 -25.96 1.89 10.34
C THR A 707 -25.80 3.12 11.25
N ALA A 708 -26.49 3.18 12.38
CA ALA A 708 -26.46 4.34 13.27
C ALA A 708 -25.22 4.32 14.18
N GLY A 709 -24.50 5.45 14.29
CA GLY A 709 -23.40 5.64 15.24
C GLY A 709 -22.03 5.05 14.85
N MET A 710 -21.90 4.45 13.66
CA MET A 710 -20.69 3.72 13.24
C MET A 710 -19.77 4.55 12.33
N GLY A 711 -18.47 4.29 12.40
CA GLY A 711 -17.47 4.88 11.49
C GLY A 711 -17.65 4.43 10.04
N SER A 712 -17.16 5.26 9.10
CA SER A 712 -17.25 5.01 7.65
C SER A 712 -16.22 4.00 7.11
N GLU A 713 -15.22 3.63 7.91
CA GLU A 713 -14.11 2.73 7.52
C GLU A 713 -14.52 1.26 7.69
N SER A 714 -14.25 0.39 6.72
CA SER A 714 -14.80 -0.98 6.68
C SER A 714 -14.12 -1.95 7.64
N ASP A 715 -12.78 -1.97 7.69
CA ASP A 715 -11.99 -2.97 8.44
C ASP A 715 -11.63 -2.53 9.85
N MET A 716 -12.22 -1.42 10.30
CA MET A 716 -12.04 -0.91 11.64
C MET A 716 -12.99 -1.62 12.61
N PRO A 717 -12.54 -1.91 13.85
CA PRO A 717 -13.43 -2.42 14.87
C PRO A 717 -14.58 -1.44 15.11
N ILE A 718 -15.76 -1.96 15.43
CA ILE A 718 -16.90 -1.10 15.78
C ILE A 718 -16.59 -0.24 17.00
N ARG A 719 -17.02 1.02 16.94
CA ARG A 719 -16.89 2.01 18.00
C ARG A 719 -18.21 2.73 18.23
N ASN A 720 -18.35 3.38 19.38
CA ASN A 720 -19.49 4.21 19.75
C ASN A 720 -20.84 3.48 19.64
N ILE A 721 -20.85 2.20 20.02
CA ILE A 721 -22.05 1.36 19.97
C ILE A 721 -22.58 1.12 21.39
N TYR A 722 -23.89 1.28 21.59
CA TYR A 722 -24.52 0.92 22.85
C TYR A 722 -24.74 -0.58 22.93
N LYS A 723 -24.73 -1.15 24.14
CA LYS A 723 -24.99 -2.59 24.34
C LYS A 723 -26.28 -3.08 23.69
N LYS A 724 -27.36 -2.28 23.73
CA LYS A 724 -28.63 -2.65 23.08
C LYS A 724 -28.44 -2.92 21.59
N ASP A 725 -27.54 -2.18 20.94
CA ASP A 725 -27.26 -2.29 19.51
C ASP A 725 -26.33 -3.49 19.24
N ILE A 726 -25.41 -3.80 20.17
CA ILE A 726 -24.63 -5.05 20.17
C ILE A 726 -25.54 -6.27 20.26
N LEU A 727 -26.50 -6.27 21.21
CA LEU A 727 -27.44 -7.39 21.36
C LEU A 727 -28.38 -7.51 20.16
N GLN A 728 -28.84 -6.38 19.62
CA GLN A 728 -29.64 -6.36 18.40
C GLN A 728 -28.84 -6.85 17.18
N PHE A 729 -27.55 -6.50 17.09
CA PHE A 729 -26.63 -6.99 16.08
C PHE A 729 -26.52 -8.51 16.13
N VAL A 730 -26.18 -9.08 17.31
CA VAL A 730 -26.04 -10.53 17.49
C VAL A 730 -27.37 -11.25 17.21
N GLN A 731 -28.50 -10.68 17.62
CA GLN A 731 -29.81 -11.24 17.33
C GLN A 731 -30.08 -11.29 15.81
N LYS A 732 -29.92 -10.17 15.11
CA LYS A 732 -30.12 -10.10 13.65
C LYS A 732 -29.17 -11.00 12.89
N LEU A 733 -27.91 -11.08 13.33
CA LEU A 733 -26.92 -11.97 12.74
C LEU A 733 -27.38 -13.43 12.82
N ASN A 734 -27.84 -13.88 13.99
CA ASN A 734 -28.40 -15.21 14.17
C ASN A 734 -29.62 -15.47 13.28
N GLU A 735 -30.56 -14.51 13.20
CA GLU A 735 -31.75 -14.62 12.35
C GLU A 735 -31.38 -14.79 10.87
N ILE A 736 -30.44 -13.97 10.37
CA ILE A 736 -29.96 -14.05 8.97
C ILE A 736 -29.24 -15.37 8.71
N MET A 737 -28.38 -15.80 9.64
CA MET A 737 -27.54 -17.00 9.50
C MET A 737 -28.32 -18.30 9.60
N HIS A 738 -29.41 -18.33 10.37
CA HIS A 738 -30.36 -19.44 10.30
C HIS A 738 -31.19 -19.40 9.02
N ALA A 739 -31.67 -18.22 8.62
CA ALA A 739 -32.51 -18.07 7.43
C ALA A 739 -31.78 -18.44 6.12
N ASN A 740 -30.47 -18.20 6.05
CA ASN A 740 -29.62 -18.56 4.91
C ASN A 740 -29.01 -19.98 5.01
N GLY A 741 -29.29 -20.71 6.09
CA GLY A 741 -28.86 -22.09 6.29
C GLY A 741 -27.37 -22.28 6.65
N GLN A 742 -26.63 -21.22 6.97
CA GLN A 742 -25.21 -21.33 7.37
C GLN A 742 -25.01 -21.67 8.86
N LEU A 743 -26.07 -21.54 9.67
CA LEU A 743 -26.09 -21.85 11.10
C LEU A 743 -27.06 -23.00 11.38
N GLY A 744 -26.58 -24.08 12.00
CA GLY A 744 -27.41 -25.23 12.37
C GLY A 744 -28.47 -24.88 13.42
N GLU A 745 -29.55 -25.67 13.52
CA GLU A 745 -30.69 -25.39 14.43
C GLU A 745 -30.30 -25.21 15.91
N ASN A 746 -29.19 -25.85 16.33
CA ASN A 746 -28.69 -25.80 17.70
C ASN A 746 -27.43 -24.93 17.83
N GLU A 747 -27.16 -24.02 16.90
CA GLU A 747 -26.00 -23.15 16.93
C GLU A 747 -26.42 -21.68 17.07
N LYS A 748 -25.63 -20.88 17.78
CA LYS A 748 -25.83 -19.42 17.83
C LYS A 748 -24.53 -18.66 18.03
N PHE A 749 -24.47 -17.47 17.42
CA PHE A 749 -23.52 -16.43 17.77
C PHE A 749 -23.91 -15.76 19.10
N THR A 750 -22.91 -15.46 19.91
CA THR A 750 -23.01 -14.80 21.21
C THR A 750 -21.72 -14.01 21.51
N LEU A 751 -21.69 -13.29 22.63
CA LEU A 751 -20.45 -12.74 23.18
C LEU A 751 -19.70 -13.86 23.92
N PRO A 752 -18.36 -13.88 23.91
CA PRO A 752 -17.62 -14.85 24.69
C PRO A 752 -17.92 -14.65 26.18
N THR A 753 -17.96 -15.75 26.93
CA THR A 753 -17.81 -15.63 28.38
C THR A 753 -16.38 -15.19 28.69
N GLU A 754 -16.18 -14.58 29.85
CA GLU A 754 -14.89 -14.11 30.31
C GLU A 754 -13.86 -15.26 30.31
N ALA A 755 -14.29 -16.45 30.72
CA ALA A 755 -13.47 -17.65 30.68
C ALA A 755 -13.13 -18.08 29.25
N GLN A 756 -14.10 -18.06 28.33
CA GLN A 756 -13.84 -18.35 26.91
C GLN A 756 -12.84 -17.37 26.30
N TRP A 757 -13.00 -16.08 26.62
CA TRP A 757 -12.10 -15.03 26.15
C TRP A 757 -10.68 -15.24 26.66
N GLU A 758 -10.48 -15.44 27.97
CA GLU A 758 -9.13 -15.61 28.53
C GLU A 758 -8.47 -16.88 28.03
N TYR A 759 -9.21 -17.99 27.99
CA TYR A 759 -8.70 -19.26 27.48
C TYR A 759 -8.22 -19.11 26.04
N ALA A 760 -9.03 -18.47 25.18
CA ALA A 760 -8.69 -18.22 23.80
C ALA A 760 -7.50 -17.25 23.66
N ALA A 761 -7.48 -16.13 24.40
CA ALA A 761 -6.41 -15.13 24.39
C ALA A 761 -5.05 -15.73 24.76
N ARG A 762 -5.04 -16.65 25.74
CA ARG A 762 -3.84 -17.39 26.16
C ARG A 762 -3.32 -18.40 25.13
N GLY A 763 -4.07 -18.70 24.06
CA GLY A 763 -3.72 -19.72 23.07
C GLY A 763 -4.42 -21.07 23.27
N GLY A 764 -5.41 -21.16 24.16
CA GLY A 764 -6.18 -22.39 24.43
C GLY A 764 -5.28 -23.54 24.87
N LYS A 765 -5.49 -24.74 24.31
CA LYS A 765 -4.63 -25.90 24.58
C LYS A 765 -3.20 -25.76 24.03
N TYR A 766 -2.94 -24.75 23.21
CA TYR A 766 -1.62 -24.43 22.62
C TYR A 766 -0.90 -23.31 23.35
N SER A 767 -1.42 -22.87 24.49
CA SER A 767 -0.84 -21.78 25.25
C SER A 767 0.64 -22.02 25.56
N HIS A 768 1.49 -21.05 25.21
CA HIS A 768 2.88 -21.00 25.69
C HIS A 768 3.05 -20.20 26.99
N GLY A 769 1.95 -19.73 27.59
CA GLY A 769 1.98 -18.95 28.83
C GLY A 769 2.51 -17.53 28.67
N TYR A 770 2.33 -16.92 27.49
CA TYR A 770 2.71 -15.54 27.24
C TYR A 770 1.88 -14.52 28.03
N ILE A 771 2.49 -13.37 28.31
CA ILE A 771 1.88 -12.24 29.01
C ILE A 771 0.82 -11.54 28.12
N TYR A 772 1.14 -11.38 26.84
CA TYR A 772 0.24 -10.88 25.80
C TYR A 772 -0.16 -12.03 24.87
N ALA A 773 -1.25 -11.88 24.15
CA ALA A 773 -1.76 -12.94 23.29
C ALA A 773 -0.79 -13.20 22.12
N GLY A 774 0.03 -14.26 22.23
CA GLY A 774 1.00 -14.68 21.21
C GLY A 774 2.46 -14.25 21.43
N SER A 775 2.75 -13.34 22.36
CA SER A 775 4.14 -12.92 22.65
C SER A 775 4.29 -12.30 24.04
N ASN A 776 5.53 -12.25 24.55
CA ASN A 776 5.89 -11.45 25.72
C ASN A 776 6.30 -10.01 25.34
N ASP A 777 6.47 -9.70 24.05
CA ASP A 777 6.68 -8.34 23.55
C ASP A 777 5.36 -7.76 23.02
N TYR A 778 4.82 -6.78 23.74
CA TYR A 778 3.59 -6.11 23.36
C TYR A 778 3.69 -5.42 21.99
N ASN A 779 4.88 -5.05 21.50
CA ASN A 779 5.02 -4.43 20.19
C ASN A 779 4.72 -5.39 19.03
N GLU A 780 4.79 -6.71 19.27
CA GLU A 780 4.54 -7.72 18.24
C GLU A 780 3.05 -8.03 18.09
N VAL A 781 2.32 -8.01 19.21
CA VAL A 781 0.95 -8.57 19.30
C VAL A 781 -0.10 -7.59 19.83
N ALA A 782 0.29 -6.37 20.23
CA ALA A 782 -0.65 -5.42 20.82
C ALA A 782 -0.55 -3.99 20.30
N TYR A 783 -1.71 -3.40 20.02
CA TYR A 783 -1.87 -1.97 19.77
C TYR A 783 -2.35 -1.25 21.04
N CYS A 784 -1.46 -0.58 21.75
CA CYS A 784 -1.72 0.03 23.05
C CYS A 784 -1.17 1.46 23.10
N ARG A 785 -1.34 2.16 24.23
CA ARG A 785 -0.92 3.54 24.37
C ARG A 785 0.54 3.77 23.95
N GLU A 786 1.44 2.86 24.30
CA GLU A 786 2.87 3.01 24.04
C GLU A 786 3.26 2.99 22.56
N ASN A 787 2.44 2.39 21.69
CA ASN A 787 2.70 2.31 20.25
C ASN A 787 1.53 2.83 19.38
N SER A 788 0.51 3.44 19.99
CA SER A 788 -0.57 4.13 19.31
C SER A 788 -0.30 5.62 19.15
N ASP A 789 -0.99 6.23 18.19
CA ASP A 789 -1.04 7.69 18.05
C ASP A 789 -1.87 8.39 19.16
N HIS A 790 -2.42 7.62 20.10
CA HIS A 790 -3.34 8.01 21.17
C HIS A 790 -4.71 8.55 20.73
N TYR A 791 -5.01 8.59 19.43
CA TYR A 791 -6.23 9.23 18.90
C TYR A 791 -7.14 8.26 18.14
N SER A 792 -6.62 7.13 17.64
CA SER A 792 -7.42 6.18 16.86
C SER A 792 -7.05 4.72 17.07
N PHE A 793 -8.02 3.86 16.78
CA PHE A 793 -7.85 2.43 16.52
C PHE A 793 -6.99 2.19 15.27
N THR A 794 -6.57 0.95 15.05
CA THR A 794 -6.02 0.46 13.78
C THR A 794 -6.95 -0.57 13.14
N SER A 795 -6.75 -0.90 11.86
CA SER A 795 -7.49 -1.97 11.18
C SER A 795 -7.22 -3.31 11.87
N VAL A 796 -8.25 -4.15 11.97
CA VAL A 796 -8.10 -5.47 12.59
C VAL A 796 -7.01 -6.29 11.86
N GLY A 797 -6.25 -7.08 12.60
CA GLY A 797 -5.18 -7.91 12.05
C GLY A 797 -3.87 -7.17 11.77
N SER A 798 -3.70 -5.93 12.27
CA SER A 798 -2.45 -5.17 12.11
C SER A 798 -1.28 -5.74 12.92
N PHE A 799 -1.55 -6.54 13.96
CA PHE A 799 -0.57 -7.14 14.86
C PHE A 799 -0.58 -8.66 14.76
N ALA A 800 0.49 -9.34 15.20
CA ALA A 800 0.58 -10.80 15.08
C ALA A 800 -0.50 -11.52 15.91
N PRO A 801 -1.01 -12.68 15.44
CA PRO A 801 -2.00 -13.44 16.18
C PRO A 801 -1.37 -14.27 17.31
N ASN A 802 -2.22 -14.79 18.20
CA ASN A 802 -1.81 -15.77 19.19
C ASN A 802 -1.77 -17.20 18.64
N GLU A 803 -1.57 -18.18 19.52
CA GLU A 803 -1.38 -19.60 19.20
C GLU A 803 -2.59 -20.31 18.56
N LEU A 804 -3.71 -19.61 18.43
CA LEU A 804 -4.91 -20.09 17.74
C LEU A 804 -5.13 -19.39 16.40
N GLY A 805 -4.38 -18.35 16.06
CA GLY A 805 -4.64 -17.51 14.89
C GLY A 805 -5.70 -16.43 15.17
N LEU A 806 -5.92 -16.09 16.44
CA LEU A 806 -6.77 -14.97 16.87
C LEU A 806 -5.93 -13.70 16.97
N TYR A 807 -6.38 -12.64 16.30
CA TYR A 807 -5.71 -11.36 16.22
C TYR A 807 -6.30 -10.38 17.22
N ASP A 808 -5.55 -9.34 17.58
CA ASP A 808 -6.02 -8.20 18.39
C ASP A 808 -6.58 -8.59 19.77
N MET A 809 -6.20 -9.77 20.29
CA MET A 809 -6.59 -10.23 21.63
C MET A 809 -5.85 -9.46 22.75
N SER A 810 -4.86 -8.64 22.38
CA SER A 810 -4.16 -7.69 23.24
C SER A 810 -4.15 -6.33 22.54
N GLY A 811 -4.77 -5.30 23.09
CA GLY A 811 -4.82 -3.96 22.49
C GLY A 811 -5.93 -3.79 21.45
N ASN A 812 -5.79 -2.76 20.62
CA ASN A 812 -6.80 -2.19 19.72
C ASN A 812 -8.06 -1.71 20.46
N CYS A 813 -8.98 -2.60 20.83
CA CYS A 813 -10.17 -2.28 21.60
C CYS A 813 -10.37 -3.24 22.77
N PHE A 814 -11.01 -2.73 23.82
CA PHE A 814 -11.52 -3.64 24.84
C PHE A 814 -12.71 -4.42 24.28
N GLU A 815 -12.72 -5.72 24.50
CA GLU A 815 -13.77 -6.62 24.06
C GLU A 815 -14.75 -6.94 25.19
N MET A 816 -16.03 -6.70 24.95
CA MET A 816 -17.09 -6.96 25.93
C MET A 816 -17.38 -8.47 26.04
N CYS A 817 -17.34 -8.98 27.27
CA CYS A 817 -17.71 -10.35 27.60
C CYS A 817 -19.16 -10.45 28.08
N LEU A 818 -19.72 -11.66 28.10
CA LEU A 818 -21.08 -11.93 28.60
C LEU A 818 -21.22 -11.77 30.13
N ASP A 819 -20.10 -11.86 30.85
CA ASP A 819 -20.08 -11.90 32.31
C ASP A 819 -20.30 -10.53 32.96
N GLU A 820 -21.06 -10.54 34.06
CA GLU A 820 -21.15 -9.40 34.96
C GLU A 820 -19.86 -9.24 35.76
N TRP A 821 -19.46 -7.99 36.00
CA TRP A 821 -18.30 -7.67 36.81
C TRP A 821 -18.47 -8.17 38.24
N GLY A 822 -17.55 -9.02 38.68
CA GLY A 822 -17.48 -9.56 40.02
C GLY A 822 -16.11 -10.15 40.34
N ASP A 823 -15.87 -10.39 41.63
CA ASP A 823 -14.66 -11.05 42.11
C ASP A 823 -14.66 -12.53 41.73
N TYR A 824 -13.48 -13.10 41.48
CA TYR A 824 -13.37 -14.54 41.24
C TYR A 824 -13.62 -15.34 42.53
N SER A 825 -14.17 -16.55 42.36
CA SER A 825 -14.24 -17.57 43.39
C SER A 825 -13.07 -18.53 43.26
N GLU A 826 -12.60 -19.13 44.36
CA GLU A 826 -11.61 -20.22 44.31
C GLU A 826 -12.20 -21.54 43.74
N GLU A 827 -13.53 -21.63 43.60
CA GLU A 827 -14.22 -22.82 43.12
C GLU A 827 -13.91 -23.12 41.64
N SER A 828 -13.77 -24.41 41.32
CA SER A 828 -13.59 -24.84 39.94
C SER A 828 -14.89 -24.72 39.15
N GLN A 829 -14.82 -24.23 37.92
CA GLN A 829 -15.98 -23.97 37.07
C GLN A 829 -15.96 -24.86 35.80
N ILE A 830 -17.15 -25.20 35.30
CA ILE A 830 -17.33 -25.93 34.03
C ILE A 830 -18.30 -25.14 33.18
N ASP A 831 -17.86 -24.72 31.99
CA ASP A 831 -18.63 -23.91 31.02
C ASP A 831 -19.42 -22.76 31.68
N PRO A 832 -18.78 -21.84 32.43
CA PRO A 832 -19.49 -20.74 33.08
C PRO A 832 -20.23 -19.93 32.01
N GLN A 833 -21.56 -19.81 32.16
CA GLN A 833 -22.48 -19.24 31.14
C GLN A 833 -22.78 -17.75 31.36
N GLY A 834 -22.05 -17.06 32.25
CA GLY A 834 -22.43 -15.72 32.70
C GLY A 834 -23.84 -15.68 33.34
N PRO A 835 -24.42 -14.49 33.53
CA PRO A 835 -25.75 -14.33 34.11
C PRO A 835 -26.86 -14.69 33.10
N ALA A 836 -27.90 -15.39 33.57
CA ALA A 836 -29.05 -15.76 32.74
C ALA A 836 -29.87 -14.54 32.23
N VAL A 837 -29.78 -13.40 32.91
CA VAL A 837 -30.46 -12.14 32.54
C VAL A 837 -29.52 -10.99 32.86
N VAL A 838 -29.11 -10.25 31.83
CA VAL A 838 -28.27 -9.06 31.99
C VAL A 838 -29.14 -7.83 32.14
N THR A 839 -29.18 -7.21 33.32
CA THR A 839 -29.97 -6.00 33.59
C THR A 839 -29.18 -4.72 33.30
N ASP A 840 -29.83 -3.62 32.90
CA ASP A 840 -29.20 -2.35 32.52
C ASP A 840 -28.38 -1.65 33.62
N SER A 841 -28.51 -2.09 34.88
CA SER A 841 -27.85 -1.48 36.05
C SER A 841 -26.52 -2.13 36.45
N LYS A 842 -25.94 -3.00 35.62
CA LYS A 842 -24.78 -3.81 35.99
C LYS A 842 -23.57 -3.50 35.13
N LYS A 843 -22.39 -3.57 35.73
CA LYS A 843 -21.09 -3.42 35.08
C LYS A 843 -20.73 -4.75 34.40
N MET A 844 -20.32 -4.72 33.13
CA MET A 844 -19.89 -5.91 32.36
C MET A 844 -18.38 -6.04 32.37
N VAL A 845 -17.88 -7.26 32.20
CA VAL A 845 -16.44 -7.49 32.05
C VAL A 845 -15.97 -7.10 30.64
N MET A 846 -14.83 -6.42 30.59
CA MET A 846 -14.09 -6.03 29.40
C MET A 846 -12.68 -6.63 29.45
N ARG A 847 -12.19 -7.14 28.32
CA ARG A 847 -10.89 -7.80 28.20
C ARG A 847 -10.05 -7.24 27.04
N GLY A 848 -8.75 -7.51 27.02
CA GLY A 848 -7.86 -7.19 25.90
C GLY A 848 -7.15 -5.84 25.99
N GLY A 849 -7.68 -4.85 26.71
CA GLY A 849 -7.12 -3.49 26.70
C GLY A 849 -7.45 -2.75 25.40
N SER A 850 -6.94 -1.53 25.21
CA SER A 850 -7.22 -0.78 23.97
C SER A 850 -6.02 0.10 23.58
N PHE A 851 -6.09 0.73 22.40
CA PHE A 851 -5.09 1.70 21.93
C PHE A 851 -4.86 2.86 22.92
N TYR A 852 -5.84 3.16 23.79
CA TYR A 852 -5.76 4.23 24.77
C TYR A 852 -5.09 3.80 26.09
N GLU A 853 -5.14 2.51 26.41
CA GLU A 853 -4.65 1.99 27.68
C GLU A 853 -3.17 1.63 27.62
N PRO A 854 -2.44 1.77 28.73
CA PRO A 854 -1.04 1.34 28.81
C PRO A 854 -0.91 -0.18 28.64
N LYS A 855 0.25 -0.64 28.18
CA LYS A 855 0.55 -2.04 27.87
C LYS A 855 0.21 -3.02 29.00
N TYR A 856 0.29 -2.63 30.27
CA TYR A 856 -0.06 -3.57 31.36
C TYR A 856 -1.55 -3.93 31.38
N ALA A 857 -2.41 -3.12 30.74
CA ALA A 857 -3.84 -3.35 30.60
C ALA A 857 -4.19 -4.20 29.37
N THR A 858 -3.22 -4.51 28.50
CA THR A 858 -3.40 -5.41 27.34
C THR A 858 -2.98 -6.85 27.60
N ARG A 859 -2.54 -7.16 28.83
CA ARG A 859 -2.23 -8.54 29.26
C ARG A 859 -3.47 -9.43 29.18
N VAL A 860 -3.28 -10.70 28.86
CA VAL A 860 -4.39 -11.67 28.69
C VAL A 860 -5.22 -11.86 29.96
N THR A 861 -4.68 -11.53 31.13
CA THR A 861 -5.34 -11.65 32.44
C THR A 861 -5.96 -10.36 32.94
N TYR A 862 -5.64 -9.21 32.32
CA TYR A 862 -6.17 -7.93 32.79
C TYR A 862 -7.69 -7.87 32.59
N ARG A 863 -8.38 -7.40 33.63
CA ARG A 863 -9.84 -7.27 33.65
C ARG A 863 -10.21 -5.80 33.81
N GLY A 864 -10.93 -5.27 32.83
CA GLY A 864 -11.64 -4.00 32.93
C GLY A 864 -13.13 -4.25 33.16
N GLY A 865 -13.85 -3.25 33.66
CA GLY A 865 -15.30 -3.35 33.62
C GLY A 865 -15.93 -2.00 33.36
N ALA A 866 -17.06 -2.03 32.65
CA ALA A 866 -17.76 -0.84 32.17
C ALA A 866 -19.26 -0.93 32.46
N ASP A 867 -19.87 0.20 32.80
CA ASP A 867 -21.32 0.27 32.95
C ASP A 867 -21.99 0.14 31.59
N VAL A 868 -23.10 -0.60 31.55
CA VAL A 868 -23.87 -0.90 30.34
C VAL A 868 -24.38 0.35 29.60
N SER A 869 -24.49 1.48 30.31
CA SER A 869 -24.95 2.77 29.78
C SER A 869 -23.83 3.72 29.37
N THR A 870 -22.56 3.39 29.61
CA THR A 870 -21.44 4.28 29.27
C THR A 870 -21.13 4.19 27.77
N GLU A 871 -21.29 5.31 27.07
CA GLU A 871 -20.73 5.50 25.74
C GLU A 871 -19.21 5.62 25.86
N CYS A 872 -18.49 4.69 25.25
CA CYS A 872 -17.03 4.69 25.30
C CYS A 872 -16.44 4.41 23.92
N ASN A 873 -15.51 5.27 23.53
CA ASN A 873 -14.89 5.27 22.21
C ASN A 873 -13.72 4.26 22.11
N SER A 874 -13.63 3.26 22.99
CA SER A 874 -12.54 2.26 23.03
C SER A 874 -13.04 0.82 23.21
N PHE A 875 -14.35 0.58 23.13
CA PHE A 875 -14.97 -0.74 23.34
C PHE A 875 -15.52 -1.30 22.02
N THR A 876 -15.37 -2.61 21.84
CA THR A 876 -15.91 -3.41 20.73
C THR A 876 -16.51 -4.72 21.24
N LEU A 877 -16.86 -5.62 20.33
CA LEU A 877 -17.20 -7.01 20.63
C LEU A 877 -16.45 -7.98 19.71
N ARG A 878 -16.24 -9.20 20.20
CA ARG A 878 -15.83 -10.34 19.38
C ARG A 878 -16.91 -11.40 19.42
N LEU A 879 -17.19 -12.01 18.27
CA LEU A 879 -18.21 -13.06 18.19
C LEU A 879 -17.66 -14.39 18.73
N CYS A 880 -18.50 -15.11 19.46
CA CYS A 880 -18.31 -16.50 19.85
C CYS A 880 -19.47 -17.31 19.27
N LEU A 881 -19.20 -18.51 18.75
CA LEU A 881 -20.21 -19.42 18.23
C LEU A 881 -20.25 -20.67 19.11
N VAL A 882 -21.43 -20.95 19.64
CA VAL A 882 -21.68 -22.01 20.63
C VAL A 882 -22.84 -22.89 20.20
N HIS A 883 -22.84 -24.12 20.71
CA HIS A 883 -23.97 -25.03 20.59
C HIS A 883 -24.93 -24.81 21.74
N VAL A 884 -26.21 -24.56 21.43
CA VAL A 884 -27.30 -24.48 22.40
C VAL A 884 -27.79 -25.89 22.69
N LYS A 885 -27.86 -26.26 23.98
CA LYS A 885 -28.39 -27.55 24.42
C LYS A 885 -29.91 -27.58 24.43
#